data_AF-A0A9W4IJV3-F1
#
_entry.id   AF-A0A9W4IJV3-F1
#
_cell.length_a   1.000
_cell.length_b   1.000
_cell.length_c   1.000
_cell.angle_alpha   90.00
_cell.angle_beta   90.00
_cell.angle_gamma   90.00
#
_symmetry.space_group_name_H-M   'P 1'
#
loop_
_entity.id
_entity.type
_entity.pdbx_description
1 polymer ?
#
loop_
_entity_poly.entity_id
_entity_poly.type
_entity_poly.pdbx_seq_one_letter_code
_entity_poly.pdbx_strand_id
1 'polypeptide(L)'
;MAAFFQRQPYISKAETVNTALPCSETFWKAPTAWAWKSLLGPADIPPSTYFLTTLTTILLHKNIPDVLPFPPLDDFCKTLYVYVLHSHVFEWRQTICMLNPTGLLSSPVSLAPQNIGDSLQERRDWLLASLKNWNDFYGNGNLADPTNRSPKSSSGILLYHLAIMALHLNFSDLHIVAGRSGSDADIELAKQSLRNWLQGDRAQKIFDCNSQMLSAALDTIAGGDAQQCGFELAICLFMGGLTSWAMSRFGGLNGHNFSVRNEDASLHNIAYIADRPNCPKPSILKILSDMATTLSSGGMFNNPIIPGFNPDPSICRVNDDYYLVTSTFEYYPGIPVYHSKDLLQWKLIGHVITRHSQINMRTTEPSGGLWAPTIRHHKGRFYVSLGCTHRFRPKEWVSFSHQAQIYRMRLMSSQDIIIPRGFYVSTTDIWDSSSWSDPTFFDVPGIDQDLFFDDDDKVYFSAVNMIIDPKVKKHGLGLATFTAEIDMNSGRCLGPIKWNRLSDFGIGIAEGPHIFKKDGYYYLSTAEGGTDEGHQQWISRSTVGPFGPWELGPKGSINPAIFNGDDPSIRNTGHLDFIETPSGKWFAVFLGVRPQGKDSELISQLGRETFMSPVEWIDGWPIVNNRQPISLQMQAEGMQLLTQAQSWRDDFKESTLQLGWYHLRTPLKKDYSLSESPGCLTIYGNAYRIDGSECPSMLLQKQTGFSGEWKTRLSFLPTEAGHEAGTAIWWSQFAHASIGLRKPFDEEKDGLEIVARCYDEKDDDFKEFIYQLPLKDQTIELIIRAHPTEYELCFSVVEENQSISSPVKLGQISSTALTHRRSGKESPNTGAHFAIYGQGAYDKPCFDPARFEFVEWNVSTTHN
;
A
#
# COMPACT_ATOMS: atom_id res chain seq x y z
N MET A 1 -20.03 3.44 8.60
CA MET A 1 -21.29 2.92 9.18
C MET A 1 -21.50 3.25 10.66
N ALA A 2 -20.49 3.13 11.55
CA ALA A 2 -20.64 3.54 12.96
C ALA A 2 -20.95 5.04 13.17
N ALA A 3 -20.55 5.90 12.23
CA ALA A 3 -20.85 7.34 12.26
C ALA A 3 -22.31 7.70 11.90
N PHE A 4 -23.08 6.79 11.28
CA PHE A 4 -24.51 7.03 10.97
C PHE A 4 -25.42 6.76 12.19
N PHE A 5 -24.93 5.99 13.16
CA PHE A 5 -25.68 5.62 14.38
C PHE A 5 -25.34 6.48 15.60
N GLN A 6 -24.28 7.28 15.58
CA GLN A 6 -23.88 8.11 16.72
C GLN A 6 -24.46 9.53 16.70
N ARG A 7 -25.30 9.89 15.73
CA ARG A 7 -25.91 11.23 15.64
C ARG A 7 -27.36 11.17 15.15
N GLN A 8 -28.30 10.79 16.01
CA GLN A 8 -29.72 11.13 15.81
C GLN A 8 -30.37 11.53 17.15
N PRO A 9 -30.72 12.83 17.33
CA PRO A 9 -31.36 13.36 18.53
C PRO A 9 -32.88 13.57 18.36
N TYR A 10 -33.59 12.74 17.58
CA TYR A 10 -35.03 12.93 17.32
C TYR A 10 -35.80 11.62 17.34
N ILE A 11 -36.33 11.30 18.52
CA ILE A 11 -37.66 10.72 18.84
C ILE A 11 -37.51 10.32 20.30
N SER A 12 -38.08 11.14 21.18
CA SER A 12 -37.96 10.87 22.62
C SER A 12 -38.71 9.59 22.98
N LYS A 13 -38.26 8.90 24.03
CA LYS A 13 -38.91 7.70 24.60
C LYS A 13 -40.40 7.90 24.91
N ALA A 14 -40.87 9.15 25.03
CA ALA A 14 -42.28 9.50 25.23
C ALA A 14 -43.10 9.50 23.92
N GLU A 15 -42.48 9.76 22.76
CA GLU A 15 -43.19 9.82 21.48
C GLU A 15 -43.51 8.42 20.94
N THR A 16 -42.63 7.43 21.10
CA THR A 16 -42.93 6.04 20.72
C THR A 16 -44.04 5.41 21.58
N VAL A 17 -44.15 5.86 22.84
CA VAL A 17 -45.22 5.43 23.76
C VAL A 17 -46.53 6.16 23.47
N ASN A 18 -46.49 7.45 23.11
CA ASN A 18 -47.67 8.22 22.70
C ASN A 18 -48.23 7.80 21.33
N THR A 19 -47.41 7.19 20.45
CA THR A 19 -47.87 6.60 19.18
C THR A 19 -48.57 5.25 19.33
N ALA A 20 -48.52 4.64 20.52
CA ALA A 20 -49.10 3.31 20.80
C ALA A 20 -50.38 3.36 21.65
N LEU A 21 -50.86 4.54 22.04
CA LEU A 21 -52.13 4.73 22.75
C LEU A 21 -53.19 5.33 21.83
N PRO A 22 -54.48 4.95 21.96
CA PRO A 22 -55.52 5.43 21.07
C PRO A 22 -55.66 6.94 21.18
N CYS A 23 -55.58 7.62 20.04
CA CYS A 23 -55.87 9.04 19.92
C CYS A 23 -57.30 9.31 20.43
N SER A 24 -57.48 10.28 21.32
CA SER A 24 -58.79 10.62 21.91
C SER A 24 -59.84 10.86 20.82
N GLU A 25 -61.08 10.42 21.07
CA GLU A 25 -62.22 10.52 20.12
C GLU A 25 -62.47 11.95 19.60
N THR A 26 -62.00 12.97 20.33
CA THR A 26 -62.05 14.38 19.90
C THR A 26 -61.20 14.69 18.66
N PHE A 27 -60.16 13.90 18.36
CA PHE A 27 -59.32 14.11 17.17
C PHE A 27 -59.98 13.62 15.88
N TRP A 28 -60.95 12.71 15.95
CA TRP A 28 -61.69 12.19 14.79
C TRP A 28 -62.85 13.09 14.34
N LYS A 29 -63.24 14.08 15.14
CA LYS A 29 -64.40 14.97 14.90
C LYS A 29 -63.99 16.38 14.44
N ALA A 30 -62.85 16.54 13.77
CA ALA A 30 -62.41 17.83 13.25
C ALA A 30 -63.38 18.32 12.15
N PRO A 31 -64.14 19.42 12.37
CA PRO A 31 -65.29 19.77 11.54
C PRO A 31 -64.94 20.57 10.28
N THR A 32 -63.67 20.96 10.11
CA THR A 32 -63.23 21.80 8.98
C THR A 32 -61.91 21.29 8.37
N ALA A 33 -61.76 21.49 7.06
CA ALA A 33 -60.56 21.10 6.33
C ALA A 33 -59.28 21.80 6.84
N TRP A 34 -59.40 22.99 7.45
CA TRP A 34 -58.27 23.70 8.04
C TRP A 34 -57.77 23.04 9.34
N ALA A 35 -58.66 22.52 10.18
CA ALA A 35 -58.28 21.79 11.39
C ALA A 35 -57.53 20.48 11.06
N TRP A 36 -57.92 19.81 9.97
CA TRP A 36 -57.19 18.66 9.42
C TRP A 36 -55.79 19.03 8.92
N LYS A 37 -55.65 20.18 8.25
CA LYS A 37 -54.37 20.64 7.68
C LYS A 37 -53.35 21.03 8.76
N SER A 38 -53.81 21.55 9.89
CA SER A 38 -52.96 21.87 11.05
C SER A 38 -52.44 20.62 11.79
N LEU A 39 -53.11 19.47 11.65
CA LEU A 39 -52.75 18.20 12.29
C LEU A 39 -51.81 17.33 11.43
N LEU A 40 -51.91 17.43 10.10
CA LEU A 40 -51.17 16.59 9.14
C LEU A 40 -49.84 17.25 8.69
N GLY A 41 -49.64 18.54 8.94
CA GLY A 41 -48.47 19.27 8.45
C GLY A 41 -48.55 19.57 6.93
N PRO A 42 -47.51 20.20 6.36
CA PRO A 42 -47.45 20.55 4.94
C PRO A 42 -47.55 19.31 4.04
N ALA A 43 -48.18 19.43 2.86
CA ALA A 43 -48.48 18.32 1.95
C ALA A 43 -47.24 17.61 1.38
N ASP A 44 -46.10 18.27 1.50
CA ASP A 44 -44.76 17.92 1.05
C ASP A 44 -43.97 17.11 2.10
N ILE A 45 -44.57 16.84 3.27
CA ILE A 45 -44.06 15.92 4.29
C ILE A 45 -45.16 14.88 4.56
N PRO A 46 -44.89 13.56 4.52
CA PRO A 46 -45.90 12.56 4.86
C PRO A 46 -46.35 12.79 6.31
N PRO A 47 -47.66 12.88 6.59
CA PRO A 47 -48.14 13.20 7.93
C PRO A 47 -47.76 12.11 8.93
N SER A 48 -47.59 12.47 10.21
CA SER A 48 -47.32 11.53 11.31
C SER A 48 -48.35 10.40 11.41
N THR A 49 -49.58 10.64 10.92
CA THR A 49 -50.65 9.66 10.80
C THR A 49 -50.34 8.51 9.84
N TYR A 50 -49.53 8.73 8.79
CA TYR A 50 -49.09 7.68 7.85
C TYR A 50 -48.18 6.66 8.54
N PHE A 51 -47.35 7.13 9.48
CA PHE A 51 -46.44 6.30 10.25
C PHE A 51 -47.14 5.62 11.43
N LEU A 52 -48.13 6.29 12.04
CA LEU A 52 -49.04 5.68 13.01
C LEU A 52 -49.76 4.47 12.42
N THR A 53 -50.19 4.50 11.16
CA THR A 53 -50.82 3.35 10.51
C THR A 53 -49.88 2.15 10.42
N THR A 54 -48.64 2.34 9.94
CA THR A 54 -47.64 1.25 9.86
C THR A 54 -47.35 0.64 11.23
N LEU A 55 -47.14 1.48 12.25
CA LEU A 55 -46.94 1.04 13.63
C LEU A 55 -48.18 0.33 14.19
N THR A 56 -49.38 0.82 13.89
CA THR A 56 -50.65 0.24 14.33
C THR A 56 -50.89 -1.14 13.68
N THR A 57 -50.55 -1.30 12.39
CA THR A 57 -50.60 -2.58 11.67
C THR A 57 -49.63 -3.60 12.27
N ILE A 58 -48.42 -3.17 12.64
CA ILE A 58 -47.43 -4.04 13.26
C ILE A 58 -47.84 -4.38 14.70
N LEU A 59 -48.27 -3.40 15.50
CA LEU A 59 -48.35 -3.52 16.96
C LEU A 59 -49.77 -3.80 17.50
N LEU A 60 -50.85 -3.48 16.78
CA LEU A 60 -52.21 -3.42 17.34
C LEU A 60 -53.30 -4.15 16.53
N HIS A 61 -52.97 -4.78 15.40
CA HIS A 61 -53.94 -5.31 14.41
C HIS A 61 -55.03 -6.25 14.98
N LYS A 62 -54.78 -6.99 16.06
CA LYS A 62 -55.80 -7.90 16.63
C LYS A 62 -56.98 -7.17 17.28
N ASN A 63 -56.81 -5.89 17.64
CA ASN A 63 -57.78 -5.14 18.46
C ASN A 63 -58.41 -3.95 17.72
N ILE A 64 -58.12 -3.79 16.42
CA ILE A 64 -58.59 -2.64 15.62
C ILE A 64 -59.38 -3.20 14.44
N PRO A 65 -60.66 -2.82 14.28
CA PRO A 65 -61.48 -3.31 13.18
C PRO A 65 -60.90 -2.86 11.82
N ASP A 66 -61.06 -3.75 10.83
CA ASP A 66 -60.61 -3.60 9.45
C ASP A 66 -60.94 -2.20 8.90
N VAL A 67 -60.10 -1.68 8.00
CA VAL A 67 -60.17 -0.36 7.32
C VAL A 67 -59.23 0.71 7.91
N LEU A 68 -57.92 0.48 7.82
CA LEU A 68 -56.95 1.57 7.66
C LEU A 68 -56.20 1.41 6.33
N PRO A 69 -55.95 2.48 5.56
CA PRO A 69 -55.21 2.40 4.30
C PRO A 69 -53.74 2.07 4.56
N PHE A 70 -53.26 0.97 4.00
CA PHE A 70 -51.89 0.47 4.22
C PHE A 70 -50.89 1.05 3.21
N PRO A 71 -49.76 1.62 3.68
CA PRO A 71 -48.78 2.26 2.80
C PRO A 71 -47.86 1.25 2.09
N PRO A 72 -47.29 1.60 0.92
CA PRO A 72 -46.29 0.77 0.24
C PRO A 72 -44.99 0.68 1.07
N LEU A 73 -44.28 -0.46 0.96
CA LEU A 73 -43.04 -0.72 1.69
C LEU A 73 -41.84 0.02 1.06
N ASP A 74 -41.65 1.28 1.44
CA ASP A 74 -40.48 2.09 1.08
C ASP A 74 -39.33 1.99 2.10
N ASP A 75 -38.19 2.61 1.79
CA ASP A 75 -36.98 2.53 2.62
C ASP A 75 -37.17 3.12 4.03
N PHE A 76 -38.07 4.08 4.18
CA PHE A 76 -38.40 4.66 5.49
C PHE A 76 -39.24 3.67 6.31
N CYS A 77 -40.25 3.03 5.72
CA CYS A 77 -41.03 1.97 6.36
C CYS A 77 -40.16 0.78 6.79
N LYS A 78 -39.19 0.36 5.96
CA LYS A 78 -38.21 -0.69 6.29
C LYS A 78 -37.36 -0.30 7.50
N THR A 79 -36.84 0.93 7.50
CA THR A 79 -36.02 1.47 8.59
C THR A 79 -36.81 1.56 9.90
N LEU A 80 -38.06 2.05 9.83
CA LEU A 80 -38.95 2.16 10.97
C LEU A 80 -39.29 0.78 11.55
N TYR A 81 -39.57 -0.21 10.70
CA TYR A 81 -39.82 -1.60 11.14
C TYR A 81 -38.61 -2.19 11.86
N VAL A 82 -37.42 -2.09 11.27
CA VAL A 82 -36.17 -2.57 11.87
C VAL A 82 -35.94 -1.89 13.22
N TYR A 83 -36.15 -0.58 13.31
CA TYR A 83 -35.96 0.18 14.53
C TYR A 83 -36.94 -0.21 15.64
N VAL A 84 -38.23 -0.31 15.33
CA VAL A 84 -39.30 -0.65 16.28
C VAL A 84 -39.14 -2.07 16.80
N LEU A 85 -38.87 -3.02 15.91
CA LEU A 85 -38.61 -4.40 16.29
C LEU A 85 -37.34 -4.54 17.09
N HIS A 86 -36.24 -3.95 16.62
CA HIS A 86 -34.99 -4.00 17.34
C HIS A 86 -35.19 -3.44 18.75
N SER A 87 -35.88 -2.30 18.89
CA SER A 87 -36.15 -1.69 20.19
C SER A 87 -37.00 -2.58 21.10
N HIS A 88 -38.13 -3.12 20.62
CA HIS A 88 -39.01 -3.93 21.47
C HIS A 88 -38.47 -5.34 21.76
N VAL A 89 -37.79 -5.98 20.80
CA VAL A 89 -37.10 -7.25 21.01
C VAL A 89 -35.93 -7.07 21.96
N PHE A 90 -35.16 -6.00 21.80
CA PHE A 90 -34.07 -5.65 22.70
C PHE A 90 -34.58 -5.37 24.11
N GLU A 91 -35.61 -4.54 24.28
CA GLU A 91 -36.21 -4.27 25.59
C GLU A 91 -36.77 -5.53 26.25
N TRP A 92 -37.51 -6.35 25.52
CA TRP A 92 -38.03 -7.62 26.06
C TRP A 92 -36.89 -8.53 26.52
N ARG A 93 -35.81 -8.62 25.73
CA ARG A 93 -34.61 -9.38 26.10
C ARG A 93 -33.88 -8.80 27.29
N GLN A 94 -33.69 -7.48 27.35
CA GLN A 94 -33.06 -6.79 28.49
C GLN A 94 -33.85 -7.07 29.77
N THR A 95 -35.18 -6.96 29.73
CA THR A 95 -36.03 -7.27 30.87
C THR A 95 -35.94 -8.74 31.29
N ILE A 96 -35.86 -9.68 30.35
CA ILE A 96 -35.60 -11.10 30.66
C ILE A 96 -34.23 -11.28 31.32
N CYS A 97 -33.19 -10.63 30.81
CA CYS A 97 -31.84 -10.72 31.36
C CYS A 97 -31.75 -10.10 32.77
N MET A 98 -32.51 -9.04 33.03
CA MET A 98 -32.56 -8.37 34.34
C MET A 98 -33.39 -9.15 35.38
N LEU A 99 -34.49 -9.79 34.97
CA LEU A 99 -35.37 -10.56 35.87
C LEU A 99 -34.84 -11.96 36.17
N ASN A 100 -33.86 -12.45 35.38
CA ASN A 100 -33.16 -13.70 35.64
C ASN A 100 -31.64 -13.46 35.74
N PRO A 101 -31.15 -12.83 36.83
CA PRO A 101 -29.74 -12.45 36.98
C PRO A 101 -28.78 -13.67 37.07
N THR A 102 -29.29 -14.87 37.36
CA THR A 102 -28.53 -16.13 37.28
C THR A 102 -28.42 -16.69 35.85
N GLY A 103 -29.08 -16.09 34.85
CA GLY A 103 -28.90 -16.42 33.44
C GLY A 103 -27.50 -16.12 32.88
N LEU A 104 -26.71 -15.29 33.59
CA LEU A 104 -25.29 -15.07 33.31
C LEU A 104 -24.37 -16.02 34.10
N LEU A 105 -24.88 -16.64 35.18
CA LEU A 105 -24.09 -17.48 36.08
C LEU A 105 -24.90 -18.73 36.50
N SER A 106 -24.65 -19.83 35.79
CA SER A 106 -24.77 -21.22 36.27
C SER A 106 -26.14 -21.72 36.75
N SER A 107 -27.10 -21.92 35.84
CA SER A 107 -28.11 -22.96 36.03
C SER A 107 -28.70 -23.46 34.70
N PRO A 108 -28.80 -24.79 34.46
CA PRO A 108 -29.48 -25.38 33.30
C PRO A 108 -31.01 -25.35 33.44
N VAL A 109 -31.56 -24.46 34.28
CA VAL A 109 -33.00 -24.18 34.33
C VAL A 109 -33.32 -23.23 33.17
N SER A 110 -33.46 -23.86 32.02
CA SER A 110 -34.35 -23.52 30.92
C SER A 110 -35.04 -22.16 31.05
N LEU A 111 -34.76 -21.25 30.11
CA LEU A 111 -35.78 -20.34 29.58
C LEU A 111 -36.88 -21.17 28.87
N ALA A 112 -37.44 -22.18 29.54
CA ALA A 112 -38.68 -22.80 29.14
C ALA A 112 -39.73 -21.69 29.21
N PRO A 113 -40.75 -21.72 28.33
CA PRO A 113 -41.87 -20.78 28.38
C PRO A 113 -42.47 -20.60 29.79
N GLN A 114 -42.28 -21.56 30.70
CA GLN A 114 -43.02 -21.67 31.94
C GLN A 114 -42.50 -20.81 33.12
N ASN A 115 -41.39 -20.08 33.01
CA ASN A 115 -40.80 -19.36 34.16
C ASN A 115 -40.36 -17.91 33.89
N ILE A 116 -40.74 -17.31 32.76
CA ILE A 116 -40.45 -15.88 32.47
C ILE A 116 -41.52 -14.93 33.04
N GLY A 117 -42.56 -15.47 33.70
CA GLY A 117 -43.71 -14.73 34.19
C GLY A 117 -44.73 -14.41 33.09
N ASP A 118 -46.02 -14.45 33.45
CA ASP A 118 -47.14 -14.35 32.50
C ASP A 118 -47.07 -13.07 31.64
N SER A 119 -46.62 -11.94 32.21
CA SER A 119 -46.52 -10.65 31.51
C SER A 119 -45.42 -10.62 30.42
N LEU A 120 -44.28 -11.28 30.62
CA LEU A 120 -43.23 -11.37 29.61
C LEU A 120 -43.56 -12.41 28.53
N GLN A 121 -44.28 -13.45 28.89
CA GLN A 121 -44.80 -14.41 27.94
C GLN A 121 -45.86 -13.77 27.04
N GLU A 122 -46.79 -13.01 27.62
CA GLU A 122 -47.79 -12.22 26.89
C GLU A 122 -47.13 -11.21 25.94
N ARG A 123 -46.08 -10.50 26.38
CA ARG A 123 -45.32 -9.57 25.51
C ARG A 123 -44.61 -10.28 24.36
N ARG A 124 -44.10 -11.49 24.58
CA ARG A 124 -43.47 -12.31 23.52
C ARG A 124 -44.50 -12.80 22.50
N ASP A 125 -45.63 -13.29 22.98
CA ASP A 125 -46.71 -13.79 22.14
C ASP A 125 -47.32 -12.65 21.30
N TRP A 126 -47.40 -11.45 21.89
CA TRP A 126 -47.71 -10.23 21.18
C TRP A 126 -46.69 -9.91 20.07
N LEU A 127 -45.38 -9.94 20.35
CA LEU A 127 -44.33 -9.72 19.34
C LEU A 127 -44.40 -10.75 18.19
N LEU A 128 -44.65 -12.02 18.51
CA LEU A 128 -44.81 -13.07 17.50
C LEU A 128 -46.06 -12.85 16.64
N ALA A 129 -47.16 -12.40 17.24
CA ALA A 129 -48.38 -12.04 16.51
C ALA A 129 -48.13 -10.83 15.59
N SER A 130 -47.41 -9.81 16.07
CA SER A 130 -46.99 -8.64 15.29
C SER A 130 -46.14 -9.01 14.07
N LEU A 131 -45.15 -9.89 14.26
CA LEU A 131 -44.31 -10.39 13.17
C LEU A 131 -45.09 -11.21 12.15
N LYS A 132 -46.04 -12.02 12.62
CA LYS A 132 -46.93 -12.76 11.73
C LYS A 132 -47.78 -11.82 10.88
N ASN A 133 -48.34 -10.77 11.47
CA ASN A 133 -49.13 -9.77 10.72
C ASN A 133 -48.28 -9.07 9.65
N TRP A 134 -47.03 -8.71 9.99
CA TRP A 134 -46.08 -8.18 9.01
C TRP A 134 -45.86 -9.14 7.84
N ASN A 135 -45.62 -10.42 8.13
CA ASN A 135 -45.39 -11.43 7.10
C ASN A 135 -46.63 -11.69 6.25
N ASP A 136 -47.82 -11.73 6.85
CA ASP A 136 -49.07 -11.92 6.13
C ASP A 136 -49.33 -10.76 5.15
N PHE A 137 -48.90 -9.54 5.51
CA PHE A 137 -49.17 -8.33 4.72
C PHE A 137 -48.07 -8.00 3.70
N TYR A 138 -46.83 -7.83 4.14
CA TYR A 138 -45.69 -7.45 3.30
C TYR A 138 -44.94 -8.66 2.74
N GLY A 139 -44.98 -9.80 3.43
CA GLY A 139 -44.25 -11.01 3.04
C GLY A 139 -44.98 -11.86 2.02
N ASN A 140 -46.17 -12.36 2.36
CA ASN A 140 -46.90 -13.36 1.58
C ASN A 140 -48.01 -12.77 0.68
N GLY A 141 -48.41 -11.51 0.91
CA GLY A 141 -49.42 -10.79 0.12
C GLY A 141 -50.77 -11.51 0.05
N ASN A 142 -51.77 -11.11 0.84
CA ASN A 142 -53.10 -11.70 0.71
C ASN A 142 -53.81 -11.15 -0.54
N LEU A 143 -53.63 -11.81 -1.69
CA LEU A 143 -54.20 -11.47 -3.00
C LEU A 143 -55.75 -11.54 -3.06
N ALA A 144 -56.41 -12.00 -2.00
CA ALA A 144 -57.88 -12.14 -1.95
C ALA A 144 -58.62 -10.86 -1.50
N ASP A 145 -57.91 -9.84 -0.98
CA ASP A 145 -58.51 -8.57 -0.58
C ASP A 145 -58.35 -7.52 -1.69
N PRO A 146 -59.45 -7.06 -2.34
CA PRO A 146 -59.39 -6.09 -3.44
C PRO A 146 -58.90 -4.68 -3.02
N THR A 147 -58.72 -4.43 -1.72
CA THR A 147 -58.12 -3.20 -1.19
C THR A 147 -56.61 -3.32 -0.93
N ASN A 148 -56.06 -4.53 -0.90
CA ASN A 148 -54.64 -4.78 -0.68
C ASN A 148 -53.90 -4.92 -2.01
N ARG A 149 -53.22 -3.84 -2.44
CA ARG A 149 -52.45 -3.78 -3.68
C ARG A 149 -50.95 -4.05 -3.51
N SER A 150 -50.48 -4.57 -2.38
CA SER A 150 -49.05 -4.82 -2.21
C SER A 150 -48.65 -6.18 -2.79
N PRO A 151 -47.80 -6.25 -3.84
CA PRO A 151 -47.23 -7.50 -4.29
C PRO A 151 -46.31 -8.10 -3.22
N LYS A 152 -46.11 -9.43 -3.26
CA LYS A 152 -45.15 -10.17 -2.43
C LYS A 152 -43.81 -9.43 -2.39
N SER A 153 -43.33 -9.03 -1.22
CA SER A 153 -42.07 -8.28 -1.09
C SER A 153 -40.97 -9.16 -0.52
N SER A 154 -39.91 -9.38 -1.31
CA SER A 154 -38.68 -10.02 -0.86
C SER A 154 -38.09 -9.33 0.38
N SER A 155 -38.13 -7.99 0.45
CA SER A 155 -37.70 -7.25 1.65
C SER A 155 -38.55 -7.60 2.88
N GLY A 156 -39.87 -7.68 2.73
CA GLY A 156 -40.79 -8.00 3.81
C GLY A 156 -40.54 -9.39 4.40
N ILE A 157 -40.27 -10.38 3.54
CA ILE A 157 -39.95 -11.76 3.93
C ILE A 157 -38.60 -11.84 4.66
N LEU A 158 -37.57 -11.17 4.14
CA LEU A 158 -36.23 -11.16 4.74
C LEU A 158 -36.26 -10.52 6.14
N LEU A 159 -36.90 -9.36 6.27
CA LEU A 159 -37.02 -8.67 7.54
C LEU A 159 -37.85 -9.46 8.57
N TYR A 160 -38.88 -10.18 8.13
CA TYR A 160 -39.63 -11.09 8.99
C TYR A 160 -38.73 -12.18 9.59
N HIS A 161 -37.98 -12.89 8.74
CA HIS A 161 -37.12 -13.98 9.20
C HIS A 161 -35.99 -13.50 10.11
N LEU A 162 -35.38 -12.36 9.78
CA LEU A 162 -34.36 -11.72 10.62
C LEU A 162 -34.91 -11.37 12.02
N ALA A 163 -36.13 -10.86 12.08
CA ALA A 163 -36.78 -10.49 13.33
C ALA A 163 -37.20 -11.69 14.18
N ILE A 164 -37.72 -12.75 13.53
CA ILE A 164 -37.98 -14.03 14.19
C ILE A 164 -36.68 -14.61 14.77
N MET A 165 -35.58 -14.54 14.02
CA MET A 165 -34.26 -14.96 14.51
C MET A 165 -33.81 -14.15 15.72
N ALA A 166 -33.99 -12.83 15.72
CA ALA A 166 -33.66 -11.97 16.86
C ALA A 166 -34.47 -12.29 18.14
N LEU A 167 -35.68 -12.84 18.02
CA LEU A 167 -36.47 -13.33 19.18
C LEU A 167 -35.93 -14.65 19.75
N HIS A 168 -35.22 -15.42 18.93
CA HIS A 168 -34.75 -16.77 19.28
C HIS A 168 -33.26 -16.83 19.62
N LEU A 169 -32.44 -15.94 19.08
CA LEU A 169 -31.00 -15.87 19.31
C LEU A 169 -30.53 -14.43 19.62
N ASN A 170 -29.54 -14.28 20.50
CA ASN A 170 -28.97 -12.97 20.82
C ASN A 170 -27.87 -12.61 19.82
N PHE A 171 -28.15 -11.63 18.96
CA PHE A 171 -27.20 -11.17 17.95
C PHE A 171 -26.00 -10.43 18.55
N SER A 172 -26.16 -9.75 19.69
CA SER A 172 -25.04 -9.10 20.38
C SER A 172 -23.99 -10.11 20.83
N ASP A 173 -24.41 -11.27 21.36
CA ASP A 173 -23.48 -12.32 21.76
C ASP A 173 -22.74 -12.90 20.54
N LEU A 174 -23.43 -13.09 19.41
CA LEU A 174 -22.78 -13.51 18.15
C LEU A 174 -21.70 -12.51 17.71
N HIS A 175 -21.99 -11.21 17.76
CA HIS A 175 -21.04 -10.18 17.37
C HIS A 175 -19.86 -10.08 18.35
N ILE A 176 -20.09 -10.20 19.66
CA ILE A 176 -19.04 -10.16 20.68
C ILE A 176 -18.05 -11.31 20.44
N VAL A 177 -18.54 -12.53 20.24
CA VAL A 177 -17.68 -13.70 19.99
C VAL A 177 -17.02 -13.64 18.60
N ALA A 178 -17.61 -12.93 17.64
CA ALA A 178 -17.01 -12.64 16.33
C ALA A 178 -15.98 -11.49 16.35
N GLY A 179 -15.54 -11.03 17.52
CA GLY A 179 -14.42 -10.08 17.67
C GLY A 179 -14.81 -8.62 17.93
N ARG A 180 -16.07 -8.36 18.33
CA ARG A 180 -16.53 -6.98 18.62
C ARG A 180 -16.17 -6.48 20.02
N SER A 181 -15.69 -7.35 20.92
CA SER A 181 -15.11 -6.94 22.21
C SER A 181 -13.64 -7.35 22.29
N GLY A 182 -12.80 -6.51 22.89
CA GLY A 182 -11.42 -6.84 23.26
C GLY A 182 -11.29 -7.38 24.69
N SER A 183 -12.41 -7.53 25.41
CA SER A 183 -12.46 -8.07 26.77
C SER A 183 -12.69 -9.57 26.74
N ASP A 184 -11.72 -10.34 27.19
CA ASP A 184 -11.83 -11.80 27.32
C ASP A 184 -13.02 -12.20 28.21
N ALA A 185 -13.33 -11.40 29.23
CA ALA A 185 -14.46 -11.65 30.12
C ALA A 185 -15.81 -11.54 29.39
N ASP A 186 -15.97 -10.56 28.51
CA ASP A 186 -17.19 -10.39 27.71
C ASP A 186 -17.33 -11.52 26.68
N ILE A 187 -16.19 -11.89 26.07
CA ILE A 187 -16.12 -12.97 25.07
C ILE A 187 -16.51 -14.31 25.71
N GLU A 188 -15.97 -14.65 26.88
CA GLU A 188 -16.29 -15.92 27.56
C GLU A 188 -17.75 -15.96 28.03
N LEU A 189 -18.27 -14.83 28.50
CA LEU A 189 -19.66 -14.71 28.92
C LEU A 189 -20.63 -14.84 27.73
N ALA A 190 -20.32 -14.22 26.59
CA ALA A 190 -21.07 -14.37 25.36
C ALA A 190 -20.99 -15.81 24.80
N LYS A 191 -19.82 -16.47 24.85
CA LYS A 191 -19.66 -17.89 24.49
C LYS A 191 -20.54 -18.78 25.36
N GLN A 192 -20.57 -18.53 26.68
CA GLN A 192 -21.37 -19.34 27.60
C GLN A 192 -22.87 -19.14 27.36
N SER A 193 -23.31 -17.90 27.13
CA SER A 193 -24.68 -17.60 26.70
C SER A 193 -25.04 -18.38 25.44
N LEU A 194 -24.26 -18.27 24.37
CA LEU A 194 -24.52 -18.98 23.11
C LEU A 194 -24.57 -20.49 23.28
N ARG A 195 -23.69 -21.10 24.07
CA ARG A 195 -23.75 -22.54 24.40
C ARG A 195 -25.10 -22.89 25.04
N ASN A 196 -25.56 -22.13 26.03
CA ASN A 196 -26.84 -22.40 26.69
C ASN A 196 -28.03 -22.31 25.71
N TRP A 197 -28.02 -21.34 24.79
CA TRP A 197 -29.09 -21.17 23.79
C TRP A 197 -29.08 -22.28 22.74
N LEU A 198 -27.89 -22.68 22.30
CA LEU A 198 -27.68 -23.65 21.22
C LEU A 198 -27.66 -25.10 21.72
N GLN A 199 -27.62 -25.32 23.04
CA GLN A 199 -27.70 -26.62 23.68
C GLN A 199 -29.01 -26.85 24.47
N GLY A 200 -29.91 -25.87 24.51
CA GLY A 200 -31.21 -26.01 25.16
C GLY A 200 -32.32 -26.49 24.21
N ASP A 201 -33.53 -26.70 24.75
CA ASP A 201 -34.73 -27.18 24.02
C ASP A 201 -35.14 -26.31 22.82
N ARG A 202 -34.56 -25.11 22.67
CA ARG A 202 -34.84 -24.15 21.60
C ARG A 202 -33.89 -24.25 20.41
N ALA A 203 -32.81 -25.03 20.52
CA ALA A 203 -31.78 -25.12 19.48
C ALA A 203 -32.34 -25.53 18.11
N GLN A 204 -33.24 -26.53 18.08
CA GLN A 204 -33.91 -26.95 16.85
C GLN A 204 -34.72 -25.82 16.22
N LYS A 205 -35.43 -25.04 17.05
CA LYS A 205 -36.22 -23.90 16.57
C LYS A 205 -35.34 -22.79 16.00
N ILE A 206 -34.18 -22.51 16.62
CA ILE A 206 -33.20 -21.54 16.08
C ILE A 206 -32.66 -22.05 14.74
N PHE A 207 -32.36 -23.35 14.63
CA PHE A 207 -31.90 -23.96 13.38
C PHE A 207 -32.94 -23.86 12.26
N ASP A 208 -34.20 -24.17 12.56
CA ASP A 208 -35.30 -24.11 11.59
C ASP A 208 -35.52 -22.68 11.11
N CYS A 209 -35.53 -21.70 12.03
CA CYS A 209 -35.67 -20.29 11.68
C CYS A 209 -34.47 -19.77 10.86
N ASN A 210 -33.24 -20.18 11.19
CA ASN A 210 -32.04 -19.80 10.46
C ASN A 210 -32.06 -20.35 9.03
N SER A 211 -32.49 -21.60 8.88
CA SER A 211 -32.64 -22.27 7.59
C SER A 211 -33.68 -21.58 6.72
N GLN A 212 -34.82 -21.18 7.30
CA GLN A 212 -35.86 -20.42 6.59
C GLN A 212 -35.37 -19.03 6.15
N MET A 213 -34.60 -18.33 7.01
CA MET A 213 -34.01 -17.04 6.68
C MET A 213 -33.04 -17.13 5.50
N LEU A 214 -32.14 -18.12 5.52
CA LEU A 214 -31.18 -18.34 4.44
C LEU A 214 -31.88 -18.81 3.15
N SER A 215 -32.93 -19.63 3.26
CA SER A 215 -33.75 -20.03 2.11
C SER A 215 -34.43 -18.81 1.46
N ALA A 216 -35.03 -17.93 2.26
CA ALA A 216 -35.65 -16.71 1.75
C ALA A 216 -34.64 -15.79 1.05
N ALA A 217 -33.43 -15.64 1.59
CA ALA A 217 -32.34 -14.89 0.95
C ALA A 217 -31.96 -15.46 -0.42
N LEU A 218 -31.87 -16.78 -0.53
CA LEU A 218 -31.57 -17.47 -1.78
C LEU A 218 -32.71 -17.32 -2.81
N ASP A 219 -33.96 -17.47 -2.36
CA ASP A 219 -35.14 -17.29 -3.22
C ASP A 219 -35.22 -15.86 -3.77
N THR A 220 -34.87 -14.86 -2.95
CA THR A 220 -34.79 -13.45 -3.36
C THR A 220 -33.71 -13.20 -4.41
N ILE A 221 -32.52 -13.81 -4.25
CA ILE A 221 -31.44 -13.72 -5.25
C ILE A 221 -31.87 -14.38 -6.56
N ALA A 222 -32.40 -15.59 -6.48
CA ALA A 222 -32.83 -16.37 -7.64
C ALA A 222 -34.02 -15.71 -8.38
N GLY A 223 -34.88 -15.02 -7.64
CA GLY A 223 -36.03 -14.28 -8.17
C GLY A 223 -35.67 -12.96 -8.86
N GLY A 224 -34.42 -12.48 -8.77
CA GLY A 224 -33.98 -11.22 -9.38
C GLY A 224 -34.29 -9.96 -8.57
N ASP A 225 -34.77 -10.10 -7.33
CA ASP A 225 -35.19 -8.98 -6.48
C ASP A 225 -34.03 -8.35 -5.67
N ALA A 226 -32.81 -8.86 -5.83
CA ALA A 226 -31.64 -8.48 -5.02
C ALA A 226 -31.33 -6.97 -5.04
N GLN A 227 -31.59 -6.28 -6.16
CA GLN A 227 -31.36 -4.83 -6.26
C GLN A 227 -32.28 -4.01 -5.35
N GLN A 228 -33.48 -4.51 -5.01
CA GLN A 228 -34.48 -3.79 -4.22
C GLN A 228 -34.36 -4.02 -2.71
N CYS A 229 -33.53 -4.99 -2.30
CA CYS A 229 -33.42 -5.46 -0.91
C CYS A 229 -31.98 -5.86 -0.53
N GLY A 230 -30.99 -5.26 -1.18
CA GLY A 230 -29.58 -5.63 -1.02
C GLY A 230 -29.06 -5.49 0.41
N PHE A 231 -29.60 -4.54 1.17
CA PHE A 231 -29.26 -4.34 2.58
C PHE A 231 -29.82 -5.46 3.48
N GLU A 232 -31.11 -5.76 3.34
CA GLU A 232 -31.79 -6.84 4.06
C GLU A 232 -31.14 -8.19 3.75
N LEU A 233 -30.81 -8.41 2.48
CA LEU A 233 -30.14 -9.61 1.99
C LEU A 233 -28.75 -9.76 2.62
N ALA A 234 -27.94 -8.69 2.63
CA ALA A 234 -26.62 -8.71 3.24
C ALA A 234 -26.69 -9.04 4.73
N ILE A 235 -27.64 -8.44 5.46
CA ILE A 235 -27.80 -8.70 6.90
C ILE A 235 -28.28 -10.14 7.15
N CYS A 236 -29.25 -10.64 6.39
CA CYS A 236 -29.76 -12.02 6.56
C CYS A 236 -28.67 -13.05 6.28
N LEU A 237 -27.86 -12.87 5.22
CA LEU A 237 -26.75 -13.75 4.90
C LEU A 237 -25.65 -13.68 5.97
N PHE A 238 -25.30 -12.49 6.42
CA PHE A 238 -24.28 -12.30 7.46
C PHE A 238 -24.70 -12.91 8.80
N MET A 239 -25.89 -12.56 9.29
CA MET A 239 -26.42 -13.07 10.55
C MET A 239 -26.72 -14.56 10.49
N GLY A 240 -27.18 -15.06 9.34
CA GLY A 240 -27.43 -16.47 9.13
C GLY A 240 -26.14 -17.30 9.08
N GLY A 241 -25.10 -16.78 8.44
CA GLY A 241 -23.77 -17.37 8.44
C GLY A 241 -23.14 -17.41 9.83
N LEU A 242 -23.17 -16.30 10.57
CA LEU A 242 -22.69 -16.24 11.96
C LEU A 242 -23.46 -17.21 12.87
N THR A 243 -24.76 -17.33 12.68
CA THR A 243 -25.58 -18.28 13.44
C THR A 243 -25.19 -19.73 13.15
N SER A 244 -25.01 -20.08 11.87
CA SER A 244 -24.55 -21.42 11.46
C SER A 244 -23.17 -21.74 12.02
N TRP A 245 -22.25 -20.76 12.01
CA TRP A 245 -20.94 -20.89 12.63
C TRP A 245 -21.04 -21.13 14.14
N ALA A 246 -21.84 -20.33 14.84
CA ALA A 246 -22.03 -20.46 16.28
C ALA A 246 -22.67 -21.81 16.64
N MET A 247 -23.65 -22.28 15.86
CA MET A 247 -24.24 -23.62 15.98
C MET A 247 -23.18 -24.71 15.84
N SER A 248 -22.34 -24.64 14.80
CA SER A 248 -21.27 -25.61 14.59
C SER A 248 -20.23 -25.59 15.71
N ARG A 249 -19.96 -24.43 16.31
CA ARG A 249 -18.91 -24.26 17.31
C ARG A 249 -19.39 -24.53 18.74
N PHE A 250 -20.65 -24.25 19.04
CA PHE A 250 -21.18 -24.20 20.40
C PHE A 250 -22.44 -25.05 20.62
N GLY A 251 -23.14 -25.50 19.57
CA GLY A 251 -24.48 -26.09 19.65
C GLY A 251 -24.57 -27.61 19.79
N GLY A 252 -23.59 -28.26 20.44
CA GLY A 252 -23.59 -29.72 20.59
C GLY A 252 -24.88 -30.23 21.24
N LEU A 253 -25.72 -30.98 20.50
CA LEU A 253 -26.93 -31.62 21.03
C LEU A 253 -27.17 -33.03 20.49
N ASN A 254 -27.33 -33.94 21.47
CA ASN A 254 -28.13 -35.17 21.48
C ASN A 254 -27.94 -36.19 20.35
N GLY A 255 -26.74 -36.79 20.29
CA GLY A 255 -26.62 -38.20 19.88
C GLY A 255 -26.73 -38.52 18.39
N HIS A 256 -26.82 -37.54 17.49
CA HIS A 256 -26.51 -37.74 16.08
C HIS A 256 -25.07 -37.29 15.81
N ASN A 257 -24.21 -38.27 15.46
CA ASN A 257 -22.79 -38.05 15.17
C ASN A 257 -22.62 -37.08 13.99
N PHE A 258 -22.21 -35.84 14.27
CA PHE A 258 -21.37 -35.08 13.35
C PHE A 258 -19.95 -35.10 13.91
N SER A 259 -19.15 -36.08 13.48
CA SER A 259 -17.72 -36.08 13.77
C SER A 259 -17.05 -34.98 12.95
N VAL A 260 -16.55 -33.93 13.59
CA VAL A 260 -15.73 -32.91 12.92
C VAL A 260 -14.39 -32.80 13.63
N ARG A 261 -13.32 -33.22 12.93
CA ARG A 261 -11.94 -32.85 13.23
C ARG A 261 -11.53 -31.76 12.23
N ASN A 262 -11.01 -30.66 12.77
CA ASN A 262 -10.26 -29.55 12.15
C ASN A 262 -10.76 -28.88 10.85
N GLU A 263 -10.78 -27.53 10.94
CA GLU A 263 -10.59 -26.50 9.91
C GLU A 263 -11.55 -26.38 8.69
N ASP A 264 -12.41 -27.36 8.39
CA ASP A 264 -13.36 -27.29 7.26
C ASP A 264 -14.86 -27.19 7.66
N ALA A 265 -15.15 -26.57 8.80
CA ALA A 265 -16.49 -26.62 9.41
C ALA A 265 -17.58 -25.77 8.69
N SER A 266 -17.21 -24.83 7.81
CA SER A 266 -18.19 -24.03 7.05
C SER A 266 -18.78 -24.80 5.86
N LEU A 267 -18.02 -25.72 5.26
CA LEU A 267 -18.40 -26.44 4.04
C LEU A 267 -19.18 -27.75 4.31
N HIS A 268 -18.92 -28.43 5.44
CA HIS A 268 -19.55 -29.72 5.71
C HIS A 268 -21.01 -29.64 6.19
N ASN A 269 -21.43 -28.55 6.83
CA ASN A 269 -22.85 -28.34 7.17
C ASN A 269 -23.71 -27.99 5.94
N ILE A 270 -23.08 -27.54 4.85
CA ILE A 270 -23.73 -27.20 3.58
C ILE A 270 -24.01 -28.49 2.76
N ALA A 271 -23.17 -29.53 2.92
CA ALA A 271 -23.38 -30.83 2.31
C ALA A 271 -24.64 -31.55 2.85
N TYR A 272 -24.98 -31.36 4.13
CA TYR A 272 -26.20 -31.95 4.72
C TYR A 272 -27.49 -31.26 4.24
N ILE A 273 -27.41 -30.00 3.81
CA ILE A 273 -28.54 -29.24 3.23
C ILE A 273 -28.73 -29.61 1.75
N ALA A 274 -27.64 -29.95 1.04
CA ALA A 274 -27.63 -30.37 -0.37
C ALA A 274 -28.25 -31.75 -0.63
N ASP A 275 -28.48 -32.56 0.42
CA ASP A 275 -29.02 -33.92 0.33
C ASP A 275 -30.55 -34.00 0.42
N ARG A 276 -31.26 -32.85 0.52
CA ARG A 276 -32.72 -32.83 0.43
C ARG A 276 -33.19 -33.00 -1.02
N PRO A 277 -34.28 -33.76 -1.29
CA PRO A 277 -34.64 -34.21 -2.63
C PRO A 277 -34.98 -33.14 -3.70
N ASN A 278 -34.98 -31.84 -3.38
CA ASN A 278 -35.46 -30.77 -4.26
C ASN A 278 -34.57 -29.50 -4.31
N CYS A 279 -33.29 -29.56 -3.90
CA CYS A 279 -32.41 -28.38 -3.96
C CYS A 279 -31.71 -28.27 -5.35
N PRO A 280 -31.76 -27.11 -6.04
CA PRO A 280 -31.10 -26.92 -7.35
C PRO A 280 -29.57 -26.85 -7.19
N LYS A 281 -28.90 -27.96 -7.55
CA LYS A 281 -27.49 -28.26 -7.25
C LYS A 281 -26.38 -27.36 -7.86
N PRO A 282 -26.50 -26.64 -9.01
CA PRO A 282 -25.32 -25.99 -9.61
C PRO A 282 -25.09 -24.50 -9.27
N SER A 283 -26.10 -23.76 -8.81
CA SER A 283 -26.01 -22.28 -8.68
C SER A 283 -25.54 -21.80 -7.31
N ILE A 284 -25.84 -22.53 -6.24
CA ILE A 284 -25.46 -22.15 -4.86
C ILE A 284 -23.98 -22.40 -4.56
N LEU A 285 -23.41 -23.50 -5.06
CA LEU A 285 -21.98 -23.83 -4.91
C LEU A 285 -21.07 -22.81 -5.60
N LYS A 286 -21.50 -22.28 -6.76
CA LYS A 286 -20.75 -21.27 -7.52
C LYS A 286 -20.79 -19.91 -6.84
N ILE A 287 -21.96 -19.48 -6.38
CA ILE A 287 -22.13 -18.17 -5.71
C ILE A 287 -21.44 -18.15 -4.34
N LEU A 288 -21.46 -19.26 -3.59
CA LEU A 288 -20.75 -19.35 -2.31
C LEU A 288 -19.24 -19.55 -2.47
N SER A 289 -18.78 -20.19 -3.55
CA SER A 289 -17.38 -20.15 -3.98
C SER A 289 -16.97 -18.71 -4.26
N ASP A 290 -17.74 -17.99 -5.07
CA ASP A 290 -17.43 -16.59 -5.42
C ASP A 290 -17.48 -15.67 -4.19
N MET A 291 -18.39 -15.86 -3.24
CA MET A 291 -18.45 -15.12 -1.97
C MET A 291 -17.37 -15.55 -0.97
N ALA A 292 -17.01 -16.83 -0.89
CA ALA A 292 -15.91 -17.30 -0.06
C ALA A 292 -14.57 -16.80 -0.61
N THR A 293 -14.39 -16.77 -1.93
CA THR A 293 -13.30 -16.03 -2.57
C THR A 293 -13.40 -14.58 -2.12
N THR A 294 -14.49 -13.85 -2.36
CA THR A 294 -14.62 -12.42 -2.00
C THR A 294 -14.43 -12.09 -0.50
N LEU A 295 -14.76 -12.99 0.43
CA LEU A 295 -14.63 -12.79 1.89
C LEU A 295 -13.34 -13.39 2.49
N SER A 296 -12.62 -14.24 1.75
CA SER A 296 -11.29 -14.74 2.12
C SER A 296 -10.15 -14.22 1.22
N SER A 297 -10.45 -13.39 0.21
CA SER A 297 -9.52 -12.90 -0.80
C SER A 297 -9.02 -11.46 -0.60
N GLY A 298 -9.42 -10.76 0.45
CA GLY A 298 -8.93 -9.41 0.73
C GLY A 298 -7.53 -9.40 1.35
N GLY A 299 -6.57 -10.06 0.72
CA GLY A 299 -5.18 -10.00 1.15
C GLY A 299 -4.70 -8.55 1.15
N MET A 300 -4.18 -8.04 2.26
CA MET A 300 -3.69 -6.66 2.35
C MET A 300 -2.17 -6.65 2.29
N PHE A 301 -1.56 -5.67 1.62
CA PHE A 301 -0.11 -5.47 1.66
C PHE A 301 0.25 -3.98 1.78
N ASN A 302 1.49 -3.71 2.21
CA ASN A 302 2.00 -2.36 2.38
C ASN A 302 2.94 -1.98 1.23
N ASN A 303 2.78 -0.77 0.75
CA ASN A 303 3.68 -0.07 -0.13
C ASN A 303 4.46 1.01 0.66
N PRO A 304 5.66 1.39 0.22
CA PRO A 304 6.43 0.77 -0.87
C PRO A 304 6.91 -0.66 -0.52
N ILE A 305 7.02 -1.53 -1.51
CA ILE A 305 7.56 -2.89 -1.34
C ILE A 305 9.08 -2.90 -1.18
N ILE A 306 9.77 -1.86 -1.67
CA ILE A 306 11.19 -1.59 -1.39
C ILE A 306 11.33 -0.10 -1.08
N PRO A 307 11.46 0.29 0.20
CA PRO A 307 11.51 1.69 0.62
C PRO A 307 12.87 2.35 0.36
N GLY A 308 12.91 3.68 0.50
CA GLY A 308 14.12 4.48 0.25
C GLY A 308 14.48 4.54 -1.22
N PHE A 309 15.68 5.04 -1.51
CA PHE A 309 16.21 5.24 -2.88
C PHE A 309 16.29 3.91 -3.67
N ASN A 310 15.19 3.56 -4.36
CA ASN A 310 15.01 2.37 -5.17
C ASN A 310 14.09 2.71 -6.36
N PRO A 311 14.59 3.50 -7.33
CA PRO A 311 13.79 3.97 -8.46
C PRO A 311 13.83 2.99 -9.63
N ASP A 312 13.02 3.29 -10.64
CA ASP A 312 13.05 2.67 -11.96
C ASP A 312 13.08 1.12 -11.88
N PRO A 313 12.10 0.49 -11.18
CA PRO A 313 12.15 -0.93 -10.92
C PRO A 313 11.84 -1.75 -12.17
N SER A 314 12.71 -2.71 -12.49
CA SER A 314 12.43 -3.74 -13.49
C SER A 314 12.44 -5.11 -12.82
N ILE A 315 11.50 -5.96 -13.22
CA ILE A 315 11.24 -7.25 -12.59
C ILE A 315 11.20 -8.38 -13.62
N CYS A 316 11.68 -9.56 -13.23
CA CYS A 316 11.45 -10.79 -13.97
C CYS A 316 11.16 -11.95 -13.03
N ARG A 317 10.54 -13.01 -13.56
CA ARG A 317 10.26 -14.26 -12.83
C ARG A 317 10.98 -15.42 -13.49
N VAL A 318 11.57 -16.28 -12.68
CA VAL A 318 12.12 -17.57 -13.09
C VAL A 318 11.49 -18.64 -12.21
N ASN A 319 10.58 -19.44 -12.79
CA ASN A 319 9.75 -20.38 -12.05
C ASN A 319 8.94 -19.67 -10.94
N ASP A 320 9.22 -19.98 -9.67
CA ASP A 320 8.53 -19.39 -8.51
C ASP A 320 9.31 -18.25 -7.85
N ASP A 321 10.46 -17.88 -8.41
CA ASP A 321 11.35 -16.84 -7.88
C ASP A 321 11.22 -15.56 -8.70
N TYR A 322 11.18 -14.43 -7.99
CA TYR A 322 11.11 -13.09 -8.58
C TYR A 322 12.42 -12.35 -8.31
N TYR A 323 12.89 -11.64 -9.32
CA TYR A 323 14.11 -10.83 -9.27
C TYR A 323 13.82 -9.42 -9.74
N LEU A 324 14.31 -8.43 -8.99
CA LEU A 324 14.06 -7.02 -9.25
C LEU A 324 15.36 -6.23 -9.17
N VAL A 325 15.56 -5.31 -10.11
CA VAL A 325 16.69 -4.38 -10.15
C VAL A 325 16.20 -2.94 -10.13
N THR A 326 16.98 -2.03 -9.54
CA THR A 326 16.71 -0.59 -9.48
C THR A 326 17.93 0.22 -9.88
N SER A 327 17.71 1.46 -10.30
CA SER A 327 18.80 2.39 -10.65
C SER A 327 19.64 2.76 -9.43
N THR A 328 20.94 3.01 -9.64
CA THR A 328 21.88 3.40 -8.57
C THR A 328 22.65 4.66 -8.86
N PHE A 329 22.49 5.24 -10.04
CA PHE A 329 23.15 6.50 -10.40
C PHE A 329 24.66 6.45 -10.13
N GLU A 330 25.22 7.41 -9.38
CA GLU A 330 26.63 7.49 -9.04
C GLU A 330 27.11 6.50 -7.97
N TYR A 331 26.23 5.68 -7.38
CA TYR A 331 26.56 4.79 -6.27
C TYR A 331 27.09 3.43 -6.75
N TYR A 332 28.09 2.89 -6.05
CA TYR A 332 28.80 1.66 -6.39
C TYR A 332 28.97 0.73 -5.17
N PRO A 333 28.83 -0.61 -5.25
CA PRO A 333 28.48 -1.39 -6.42
C PRO A 333 27.10 -1.01 -6.97
N GLY A 334 26.98 -1.06 -8.30
CA GLY A 334 25.83 -0.53 -9.02
C GLY A 334 24.77 -1.58 -9.28
N ILE A 335 23.52 -1.12 -9.39
CA ILE A 335 22.32 -1.91 -9.69
C ILE A 335 22.13 -3.10 -8.73
N PRO A 336 21.48 -2.88 -7.56
CA PRO A 336 21.18 -3.96 -6.63
C PRO A 336 20.25 -4.98 -7.27
N VAL A 337 20.42 -6.24 -6.88
CA VAL A 337 19.53 -7.34 -7.25
C VAL A 337 18.77 -7.79 -6.01
N TYR A 338 17.45 -7.63 -6.05
CA TYR A 338 16.54 -8.09 -5.02
C TYR A 338 15.89 -9.41 -5.45
N HIS A 339 15.68 -10.31 -4.48
CA HIS A 339 14.98 -11.58 -4.66
C HIS A 339 13.76 -11.66 -3.75
N SER A 340 12.68 -12.24 -4.27
CA SER A 340 11.46 -12.53 -3.53
C SER A 340 10.81 -13.84 -4.01
N LYS A 341 9.99 -14.44 -3.16
CA LYS A 341 9.10 -15.56 -3.50
C LYS A 341 7.61 -15.19 -3.46
N ASP A 342 7.28 -14.05 -2.88
CA ASP A 342 5.90 -13.63 -2.60
C ASP A 342 5.59 -12.22 -3.12
N LEU A 343 6.54 -11.56 -3.79
CA LEU A 343 6.49 -10.15 -4.24
C LEU A 343 6.43 -9.10 -3.12
N LEU A 344 6.46 -9.53 -1.86
CA LEU A 344 6.32 -8.65 -0.70
C LEU A 344 7.63 -8.57 0.11
N GLN A 345 8.22 -9.71 0.44
CA GLN A 345 9.51 -9.77 1.11
C GLN A 345 10.62 -9.76 0.06
N TRP A 346 11.39 -8.67 0.04
CA TRP A 346 12.51 -8.49 -0.86
C TRP A 346 13.83 -8.54 -0.09
N LYS A 347 14.72 -9.43 -0.50
CA LYS A 347 16.08 -9.54 0.04
C LYS A 347 17.09 -9.07 -0.99
N LEU A 348 17.99 -8.16 -0.62
CA LEU A 348 19.16 -7.84 -1.43
C LEU A 348 20.09 -9.06 -1.47
N ILE A 349 20.39 -9.56 -2.67
CA ILE A 349 21.23 -10.76 -2.88
C ILE A 349 22.58 -10.46 -3.53
N GLY A 350 22.73 -9.27 -4.13
CA GLY A 350 23.95 -8.89 -4.82
C GLY A 350 23.80 -7.63 -5.65
N HIS A 351 24.78 -7.39 -6.53
CA HIS A 351 24.81 -6.25 -7.44
C HIS A 351 25.26 -6.71 -8.83
N VAL A 352 24.77 -6.03 -9.86
CA VAL A 352 25.12 -6.32 -11.26
C VAL A 352 26.49 -5.74 -11.62
N ILE A 353 26.79 -4.52 -11.15
CA ILE A 353 28.01 -3.78 -11.48
C ILE A 353 28.95 -3.78 -10.27
N THR A 354 29.93 -4.67 -10.29
CA THR A 354 30.88 -4.91 -9.18
C THR A 354 32.34 -4.85 -9.60
N ARG A 355 32.63 -4.52 -10.88
CA ARG A 355 34.01 -4.43 -11.40
C ARG A 355 34.23 -3.18 -12.24
N HIS A 356 35.46 -2.65 -12.20
CA HIS A 356 35.89 -1.56 -13.07
C HIS A 356 35.80 -1.89 -14.57
N SER A 357 36.00 -3.16 -14.95
CA SER A 357 35.88 -3.62 -16.34
C SER A 357 34.47 -3.45 -16.89
N GLN A 358 33.47 -3.42 -16.01
CA GLN A 358 32.09 -3.17 -16.39
C GLN A 358 31.85 -1.68 -16.63
N ILE A 359 32.02 -0.85 -15.59
CA ILE A 359 31.86 0.60 -15.67
C ILE A 359 32.78 1.31 -14.65
N ASN A 360 33.29 2.47 -15.01
CA ASN A 360 34.03 3.38 -14.14
C ASN A 360 33.33 4.74 -14.05
N MET A 361 32.85 5.10 -12.86
CA MET A 361 32.08 6.32 -12.59
C MET A 361 32.90 7.43 -11.91
N ARG A 362 34.23 7.40 -12.02
CA ARG A 362 35.08 8.46 -11.47
C ARG A 362 34.61 9.83 -11.96
N THR A 363 34.46 10.79 -11.05
CA THR A 363 33.97 12.16 -11.31
C THR A 363 32.58 12.28 -11.93
N THR A 364 31.78 11.21 -11.94
CA THR A 364 30.37 11.29 -12.33
C THR A 364 29.64 12.33 -11.46
N GLU A 365 28.85 13.18 -12.11
CA GLU A 365 28.07 14.23 -11.45
C GLU A 365 26.94 13.63 -10.60
N PRO A 366 26.46 14.33 -9.56
CA PRO A 366 25.33 13.86 -8.76
C PRO A 366 24.09 13.56 -9.63
N SER A 367 23.44 12.42 -9.39
CA SER A 367 22.37 11.86 -10.24
C SER A 367 22.78 11.51 -11.69
N GLY A 368 24.07 11.44 -11.98
CA GLY A 368 24.61 10.80 -13.18
C GLY A 368 24.72 9.28 -12.99
N GLY A 369 25.60 8.61 -13.73
CA GLY A 369 25.93 7.20 -13.54
C GLY A 369 24.85 6.26 -14.08
N LEU A 370 24.58 5.19 -13.35
CA LEU A 370 23.76 4.05 -13.78
C LEU A 370 22.26 4.33 -13.63
N TRP A 371 21.64 4.73 -14.74
CA TRP A 371 20.20 5.05 -14.81
C TRP A 371 19.34 3.77 -14.93
N ALA A 372 18.05 3.91 -15.26
CA ALA A 372 17.04 2.86 -15.29
C ALA A 372 17.57 1.54 -15.91
N PRO A 373 17.68 0.47 -15.11
CA PRO A 373 18.04 -0.85 -15.59
C PRO A 373 16.81 -1.66 -15.99
N THR A 374 16.98 -2.58 -16.93
CA THR A 374 15.96 -3.57 -17.26
C THR A 374 16.50 -4.98 -17.10
N ILE A 375 15.81 -5.84 -16.34
CA ILE A 375 16.18 -7.25 -16.16
C ILE A 375 15.26 -8.17 -16.97
N ARG A 376 15.85 -9.10 -17.71
CA ARG A 376 15.14 -10.11 -18.50
C ARG A 376 15.82 -11.47 -18.33
N HIS A 377 15.02 -12.52 -18.28
CA HIS A 377 15.51 -13.89 -18.26
C HIS A 377 15.09 -14.61 -19.55
N HIS A 378 16.07 -15.13 -20.29
CA HIS A 378 15.83 -15.85 -21.54
C HIS A 378 16.79 -17.03 -21.68
N LYS A 379 16.25 -18.22 -21.97
CA LYS A 379 16.99 -19.48 -22.18
C LYS A 379 18.04 -19.76 -21.09
N GLY A 380 17.65 -19.60 -19.82
CA GLY A 380 18.50 -19.93 -18.66
C GLY A 380 19.56 -18.87 -18.31
N ARG A 381 19.45 -17.66 -18.88
CA ARG A 381 20.39 -16.56 -18.67
C ARG A 381 19.63 -15.28 -18.31
N PHE A 382 20.16 -14.56 -17.33
CA PHE A 382 19.74 -13.21 -17.00
C PHE A 382 20.51 -12.20 -17.83
N TYR A 383 19.80 -11.19 -18.33
CA TYR A 383 20.34 -10.03 -19.02
C TYR A 383 19.89 -8.79 -18.27
N VAL A 384 20.82 -7.88 -18.02
CA VAL A 384 20.52 -6.56 -17.44
C VAL A 384 21.04 -5.50 -18.39
N SER A 385 20.13 -4.71 -18.97
CA SER A 385 20.43 -3.60 -19.90
C SER A 385 20.28 -2.24 -19.22
N LEU A 386 21.20 -1.32 -19.50
CA LEU A 386 21.22 0.03 -18.94
C LEU A 386 22.24 0.94 -19.67
N GLY A 387 22.33 2.20 -19.22
CA GLY A 387 23.34 3.16 -19.66
C GLY A 387 24.00 3.88 -18.49
N CYS A 388 25.18 4.48 -18.73
CA CYS A 388 25.93 5.25 -17.74
C CYS A 388 26.09 6.73 -18.17
N THR A 389 25.30 7.63 -17.58
CA THR A 389 25.27 9.06 -17.91
C THR A 389 26.23 9.85 -17.03
N HIS A 390 27.44 10.18 -17.50
CA HIS A 390 28.43 10.88 -16.65
C HIS A 390 28.08 12.33 -16.32
N ARG A 391 27.27 12.99 -17.18
CA ARG A 391 26.89 14.40 -17.04
C ARG A 391 25.47 14.64 -17.51
N PHE A 392 24.69 15.33 -16.68
CA PHE A 392 23.29 15.68 -16.97
C PHE A 392 22.90 17.05 -16.37
N ARG A 393 22.89 18.09 -17.19
CA ARG A 393 22.59 19.49 -16.82
C ARG A 393 21.53 20.11 -17.75
N PRO A 394 20.23 19.76 -17.60
CA PRO A 394 19.18 20.14 -18.56
C PRO A 394 18.79 21.64 -18.57
N LYS A 395 19.20 22.47 -17.60
CA LYS A 395 18.76 23.89 -17.55
C LYS A 395 19.29 24.77 -18.68
N GLU A 396 20.42 24.42 -19.30
CA GLU A 396 20.88 25.16 -20.48
C GLU A 396 20.06 24.81 -21.72
N TRP A 397 19.49 23.60 -21.80
CA TRP A 397 18.84 23.08 -23.00
C TRP A 397 17.50 23.75 -23.35
N VAL A 398 16.63 23.93 -22.36
CA VAL A 398 15.26 24.44 -22.57
C VAL A 398 15.20 25.95 -22.88
N SER A 399 16.30 26.67 -22.68
CA SER A 399 16.41 28.11 -22.96
C SER A 399 16.73 28.43 -24.44
N PHE A 400 17.21 27.45 -25.20
CA PHE A 400 17.52 27.62 -26.62
C PHE A 400 16.28 27.54 -27.52
N SER A 401 16.31 28.23 -28.67
CA SER A 401 15.29 28.03 -29.71
C SER A 401 15.36 26.60 -30.25
N HIS A 402 14.25 26.05 -30.73
CA HIS A 402 14.20 24.70 -31.29
C HIS A 402 15.25 24.47 -32.41
N GLN A 403 15.48 25.50 -33.24
CA GLN A 403 16.51 25.47 -34.28
C GLN A 403 17.94 25.44 -33.68
N ALA A 404 18.19 26.16 -32.59
CA ALA A 404 19.47 26.17 -31.89
C ALA A 404 19.72 24.86 -31.11
N GLN A 405 18.67 24.25 -30.56
CA GLN A 405 18.71 22.90 -29.97
C GLN A 405 19.11 21.87 -31.04
N ILE A 406 18.43 21.86 -32.19
CA ILE A 406 18.79 20.99 -33.34
C ILE A 406 20.23 21.22 -33.81
N TYR A 407 20.67 22.47 -33.90
CA TYR A 407 22.04 22.81 -34.33
C TYR A 407 23.11 22.32 -33.34
N ARG A 408 22.94 22.57 -32.04
CA ARG A 408 23.88 22.11 -30.99
C ARG A 408 23.92 20.57 -30.88
N MET A 409 22.80 19.89 -31.13
CA MET A 409 22.72 18.43 -31.16
C MET A 409 23.41 17.80 -32.38
N ARG A 410 23.20 18.37 -33.58
CA ARG A 410 23.84 17.85 -34.82
C ARG A 410 25.37 17.90 -34.76
N LEU A 411 25.92 18.79 -33.94
CA LEU A 411 27.35 18.92 -33.71
C LEU A 411 27.87 18.03 -32.56
N MET A 412 26.99 17.28 -31.86
CA MET A 412 27.29 16.57 -30.60
C MET A 412 28.07 17.43 -29.60
N SER A 413 27.89 18.75 -29.65
CA SER A 413 28.76 19.72 -28.97
C SER A 413 28.14 20.25 -27.68
N SER A 414 27.01 19.70 -27.24
CA SER A 414 26.41 20.05 -25.97
C SER A 414 27.22 19.42 -24.85
N GLN A 415 28.04 20.25 -24.19
CA GLN A 415 28.81 19.83 -23.03
C GLN A 415 27.92 19.50 -21.82
N ASP A 416 26.59 19.64 -21.90
CA ASP A 416 25.68 19.63 -20.75
C ASP A 416 24.91 18.32 -20.55
N ILE A 417 24.65 17.55 -21.60
CA ILE A 417 24.03 16.22 -21.52
C ILE A 417 24.80 15.27 -22.44
N ILE A 418 25.29 14.17 -21.87
CA ILE A 418 25.93 13.09 -22.63
C ILE A 418 24.98 11.90 -22.61
N ILE A 419 24.22 11.70 -23.70
CA ILE A 419 23.39 10.51 -23.86
C ILE A 419 24.32 9.29 -23.98
N PRO A 420 24.19 8.29 -23.09
CA PRO A 420 25.12 7.19 -23.06
C PRO A 420 24.93 6.26 -24.25
N ARG A 421 25.99 5.54 -24.58
CA ARG A 421 25.84 4.28 -25.30
C ARG A 421 25.36 3.24 -24.30
N GLY A 422 24.13 2.76 -24.46
CA GLY A 422 23.59 1.69 -23.64
C GLY A 422 24.38 0.39 -23.82
N PHE A 423 24.27 -0.50 -22.86
CA PHE A 423 24.87 -1.82 -22.89
C PHE A 423 23.99 -2.82 -22.14
N TYR A 424 24.33 -4.10 -22.27
CA TYR A 424 23.85 -5.12 -21.35
C TYR A 424 25.02 -5.95 -20.80
N VAL A 425 24.80 -6.51 -19.61
CA VAL A 425 25.63 -7.57 -19.03
C VAL A 425 24.75 -8.80 -18.78
N SER A 426 25.36 -9.97 -18.65
CA SER A 426 24.59 -11.21 -18.45
C SER A 426 25.24 -12.18 -17.48
N THR A 427 24.43 -13.04 -16.88
CA THR A 427 24.88 -14.15 -16.03
C THR A 427 23.93 -15.34 -16.12
N THR A 428 24.44 -16.54 -15.85
CA THR A 428 23.65 -17.75 -15.58
C THR A 428 23.47 -18.03 -14.09
N ASP A 429 24.18 -17.30 -13.22
CA ASP A 429 24.09 -17.42 -11.77
C ASP A 429 23.89 -16.05 -11.13
N ILE A 430 22.64 -15.67 -10.94
CA ILE A 430 22.28 -14.36 -10.37
C ILE A 430 22.67 -14.22 -8.89
N TRP A 431 22.99 -15.32 -8.20
CA TRP A 431 23.36 -15.33 -6.78
C TRP A 431 24.84 -14.97 -6.55
N ASP A 432 25.66 -15.06 -7.60
CA ASP A 432 27.07 -14.68 -7.55
C ASP A 432 27.30 -13.38 -8.32
N SER A 433 27.54 -12.28 -7.60
CA SER A 433 27.79 -10.96 -8.21
C SER A 433 29.09 -10.90 -9.03
N SER A 434 29.99 -11.87 -8.90
CA SER A 434 31.22 -11.95 -9.71
C SER A 434 30.98 -12.57 -11.09
N SER A 435 29.87 -13.26 -11.29
CA SER A 435 29.55 -14.04 -12.50
C SER A 435 29.04 -13.18 -13.67
N TRP A 436 28.62 -11.94 -13.41
CA TRP A 436 28.16 -11.02 -14.46
C TRP A 436 29.26 -10.75 -15.48
N SER A 437 28.92 -10.79 -16.76
CA SER A 437 29.85 -10.52 -17.85
C SER A 437 30.35 -9.06 -17.86
N ASP A 438 31.39 -8.80 -18.64
CA ASP A 438 31.70 -7.45 -19.11
C ASP A 438 30.62 -6.98 -20.12
N PRO A 439 30.46 -5.66 -20.33
CA PRO A 439 29.35 -5.09 -21.10
C PRO A 439 29.46 -5.36 -22.60
N THR A 440 28.33 -5.67 -23.22
CA THR A 440 28.13 -5.60 -24.67
C THR A 440 27.35 -4.34 -24.99
N PHE A 441 27.95 -3.42 -25.75
CA PHE A 441 27.37 -2.11 -26.02
C PHE A 441 26.48 -2.12 -27.27
N PHE A 442 25.38 -1.39 -27.23
CA PHE A 442 24.51 -1.17 -28.39
C PHE A 442 25.11 -0.12 -29.34
N ASP A 443 24.83 -0.21 -30.64
CA ASP A 443 25.29 0.79 -31.61
C ASP A 443 24.66 2.18 -31.40
N VAL A 444 23.39 2.19 -31.01
CA VAL A 444 22.58 3.42 -30.93
C VAL A 444 22.61 3.97 -29.50
N PRO A 445 23.03 5.23 -29.29
CA PRO A 445 22.93 5.89 -28.00
C PRO A 445 21.49 6.05 -27.55
N GLY A 446 21.27 6.03 -26.24
CA GLY A 446 19.96 6.25 -25.63
C GLY A 446 20.00 6.04 -24.13
N ILE A 447 18.86 6.24 -23.48
CA ILE A 447 18.62 5.85 -22.08
C ILE A 447 17.48 4.81 -22.03
N ASP A 448 17.22 4.26 -20.85
CA ASP A 448 16.12 3.32 -20.55
C ASP A 448 16.06 2.13 -21.51
N GLN A 449 17.15 1.36 -21.54
CA GLN A 449 17.30 0.22 -22.45
C GLN A 449 16.49 -0.99 -21.99
N ASP A 450 15.70 -1.57 -22.89
CA ASP A 450 15.03 -2.86 -22.72
C ASP A 450 15.37 -3.83 -23.87
N LEU A 451 15.42 -5.11 -23.55
CA LEU A 451 15.55 -6.24 -24.46
C LEU A 451 14.27 -7.06 -24.48
N PHE A 452 13.66 -7.17 -25.65
CA PHE A 452 12.52 -8.05 -25.90
C PHE A 452 12.96 -9.24 -26.75
N PHE A 453 12.81 -10.45 -26.21
CA PHE A 453 13.08 -11.72 -26.89
C PHE A 453 11.75 -12.26 -27.42
N ASP A 454 11.59 -12.36 -28.75
CA ASP A 454 10.34 -12.81 -29.37
C ASP A 454 10.40 -14.30 -29.72
N ASP A 455 9.24 -14.85 -30.09
CA ASP A 455 9.05 -16.27 -30.43
C ASP A 455 9.73 -16.67 -31.75
N ASP A 456 10.14 -15.70 -32.57
CA ASP A 456 10.86 -15.91 -33.84
C ASP A 456 12.39 -15.95 -33.67
N ASP A 457 12.85 -16.09 -32.42
CA ASP A 457 14.26 -16.07 -31.99
C ASP A 457 14.99 -14.74 -32.26
N LYS A 458 14.29 -13.69 -32.70
CA LYS A 458 14.86 -12.36 -32.82
C LYS A 458 14.85 -11.63 -31.49
N VAL A 459 15.78 -10.68 -31.38
CA VAL A 459 15.88 -9.80 -30.22
C VAL A 459 15.73 -8.37 -30.64
N TYR A 460 14.84 -7.68 -29.94
CA TYR A 460 14.51 -6.28 -30.18
C TYR A 460 14.98 -5.45 -28.99
N PHE A 461 15.74 -4.43 -29.30
CA PHE A 461 16.23 -3.43 -28.37
C PHE A 461 15.30 -2.22 -28.42
N SER A 462 14.81 -1.77 -27.27
CA SER A 462 14.10 -0.50 -27.15
C SER A 462 14.86 0.45 -26.25
N ALA A 463 14.84 1.75 -26.59
CA ALA A 463 15.47 2.79 -25.79
C ALA A 463 14.85 4.15 -26.10
N VAL A 464 15.34 5.17 -25.40
CA VAL A 464 14.90 6.55 -25.52
C VAL A 464 16.02 7.38 -26.13
N ASN A 465 15.66 8.20 -27.10
CA ASN A 465 16.57 9.23 -27.63
C ASN A 465 15.77 10.46 -28.04
N MET A 466 16.47 11.58 -28.22
CA MET A 466 15.86 12.81 -28.70
C MET A 466 15.47 12.67 -30.17
N ILE A 467 14.23 13.01 -30.52
CA ILE A 467 13.80 13.10 -31.92
C ILE A 467 14.42 14.34 -32.57
N ILE A 468 15.09 14.12 -33.70
CA ILE A 468 15.68 15.19 -34.53
C ILE A 468 14.92 15.27 -35.88
N ASP A 469 13.59 15.23 -35.84
CA ASP A 469 12.76 15.49 -37.01
C ASP A 469 12.29 16.96 -36.99
N PRO A 470 12.75 17.80 -37.94
CA PRO A 470 12.33 19.20 -38.03
C PRO A 470 10.82 19.40 -38.30
N LYS A 471 10.08 18.34 -38.63
CA LYS A 471 8.61 18.36 -38.77
C LYS A 471 7.87 18.17 -37.44
N VAL A 472 8.54 17.66 -36.41
CA VAL A 472 7.98 17.50 -35.07
C VAL A 472 7.97 18.87 -34.39
N LYS A 473 6.77 19.41 -34.15
CA LYS A 473 6.60 20.73 -33.51
C LYS A 473 7.13 20.68 -32.07
N LYS A 474 7.52 21.84 -31.53
CA LYS A 474 8.13 22.01 -30.20
C LYS A 474 7.46 21.15 -29.10
N HIS A 475 8.17 20.15 -28.58
CA HIS A 475 7.84 19.37 -27.38
C HIS A 475 9.07 19.38 -26.46
N GLY A 476 9.01 20.06 -25.31
CA GLY A 476 10.05 20.15 -24.26
C GLY A 476 11.48 19.67 -24.60
N LEU A 477 11.89 18.53 -24.01
CA LEU A 477 13.17 17.84 -24.25
C LEU A 477 13.16 16.96 -25.52
N GLY A 478 11.99 16.67 -26.09
CA GLY A 478 11.85 15.89 -27.32
C GLY A 478 12.29 14.42 -27.22
N LEU A 479 12.27 13.84 -26.02
CA LEU A 479 12.60 12.43 -25.78
C LEU A 479 11.46 11.52 -26.24
N ALA A 480 11.80 10.53 -27.05
CA ALA A 480 10.88 9.54 -27.58
C ALA A 480 11.50 8.15 -27.58
N THR A 481 10.63 7.14 -27.55
CA THR A 481 11.04 5.75 -27.57
C THR A 481 11.20 5.25 -29.00
N PHE A 482 12.19 4.39 -29.23
CA PHE A 482 12.40 3.68 -30.50
C PHE A 482 12.73 2.21 -30.25
N THR A 483 12.55 1.38 -31.27
CA THR A 483 12.97 -0.02 -31.27
C THR A 483 13.87 -0.33 -32.45
N ALA A 484 14.80 -1.25 -32.28
CA ALA A 484 15.68 -1.80 -33.32
C ALA A 484 15.82 -3.33 -33.14
N GLU A 485 15.98 -4.07 -34.23
CA GLU A 485 16.44 -5.46 -34.18
C GLU A 485 17.96 -5.47 -33.96
N ILE A 486 18.47 -6.34 -33.08
CA ILE A 486 19.90 -6.40 -32.74
C ILE A 486 20.49 -7.82 -32.81
N ASP A 487 21.79 -7.90 -33.08
CA ASP A 487 22.59 -9.10 -32.80
C ASP A 487 23.09 -9.05 -31.36
N MET A 488 22.71 -10.05 -30.56
CA MET A 488 23.12 -10.10 -29.16
C MET A 488 24.65 -10.17 -29.02
N ASN A 489 25.35 -10.97 -29.83
CA ASN A 489 26.80 -11.17 -29.62
C ASN A 489 27.64 -9.88 -29.73
N SER A 490 27.20 -8.94 -30.56
CA SER A 490 27.92 -7.69 -30.81
C SER A 490 27.22 -6.43 -30.34
N GLY A 491 25.92 -6.51 -29.98
CA GLY A 491 25.08 -5.34 -29.72
C GLY A 491 24.73 -4.53 -30.99
N ARG A 492 25.07 -5.06 -32.18
CA ARG A 492 24.91 -4.37 -33.45
C ARG A 492 23.45 -4.29 -33.88
N CYS A 493 23.02 -3.13 -34.38
CA CYS A 493 21.71 -3.01 -35.02
C CYS A 493 21.69 -3.74 -36.39
N LEU A 494 20.68 -4.59 -36.58
CA LEU A 494 20.48 -5.38 -37.80
C LEU A 494 19.60 -4.68 -38.85
N GLY A 495 19.01 -3.54 -38.49
CA GLY A 495 18.16 -2.75 -39.36
C GLY A 495 18.00 -1.31 -38.87
N PRO A 496 17.20 -0.49 -39.59
CA PRO A 496 16.90 0.86 -39.16
C PRO A 496 16.08 0.86 -37.86
N ILE A 497 16.29 1.87 -37.02
CA ILE A 497 15.43 2.11 -35.86
C ILE A 497 14.03 2.52 -36.31
N LYS A 498 13.02 2.19 -35.51
CA LYS A 498 11.64 2.65 -35.69
C LYS A 498 11.17 3.37 -34.44
N TRP A 499 10.75 4.61 -34.60
CA TRP A 499 10.16 5.40 -33.52
C TRP A 499 8.81 4.83 -33.13
N ASN A 500 8.58 4.70 -31.82
CA ASN A 500 7.39 4.11 -31.25
C ASN A 500 6.42 5.16 -30.74
N ARG A 501 6.87 5.97 -29.77
CA ARG A 501 6.01 6.91 -29.04
C ARG A 501 6.73 8.22 -28.80
N LEU A 502 6.08 9.29 -29.24
CA LEU A 502 6.33 10.67 -28.80
C LEU A 502 5.15 11.06 -27.91
N SER A 503 5.40 11.52 -26.70
CA SER A 503 4.33 11.95 -25.78
C SER A 503 3.75 13.29 -26.20
N ASP A 504 2.42 13.38 -26.20
CA ASP A 504 1.67 14.63 -26.36
C ASP A 504 1.36 15.30 -25.01
N PHE A 505 1.85 14.74 -23.90
CA PHE A 505 1.50 15.13 -22.54
C PHE A 505 2.64 15.87 -21.82
N GLY A 506 2.29 16.83 -20.97
CA GLY A 506 3.25 17.56 -20.14
C GLY A 506 4.39 18.18 -20.94
N ILE A 507 5.63 17.86 -20.57
CA ILE A 507 6.84 18.31 -21.27
C ILE A 507 7.22 17.47 -22.50
N GLY A 508 6.35 16.54 -22.92
CA GLY A 508 6.51 15.75 -24.14
C GLY A 508 7.62 14.71 -24.07
N ILE A 509 7.81 14.10 -22.90
CA ILE A 509 8.74 12.98 -22.69
C ILE A 509 7.94 11.68 -22.76
N ALA A 510 8.38 10.76 -23.61
CA ALA A 510 8.06 9.34 -23.51
C ALA A 510 9.36 8.56 -23.27
N GLU A 511 9.42 7.83 -22.17
CA GLU A 511 10.61 7.10 -21.71
C GLU A 511 10.24 5.73 -21.12
N GLY A 512 11.21 5.02 -20.51
CA GLY A 512 11.01 3.70 -19.92
C GLY A 512 10.26 2.70 -20.82
N PRO A 513 10.68 2.46 -22.08
CA PRO A 513 9.96 1.57 -22.98
C PRO A 513 10.11 0.12 -22.56
N HIS A 514 8.99 -0.56 -22.27
CA HIS A 514 8.97 -2.01 -22.14
C HIS A 514 8.07 -2.67 -23.17
N ILE A 515 8.61 -3.67 -23.87
CA ILE A 515 7.84 -4.51 -24.79
C ILE A 515 7.66 -5.90 -24.20
N PHE A 516 6.41 -6.36 -24.16
CA PHE A 516 6.08 -7.72 -23.77
C PHE A 516 4.93 -8.27 -24.62
N LYS A 517 4.74 -9.58 -24.62
CA LYS A 517 3.75 -10.27 -25.46
C LYS A 517 2.73 -10.99 -24.59
N LYS A 518 1.45 -10.85 -24.92
CA LYS A 518 0.34 -11.56 -24.25
C LYS A 518 -0.85 -11.72 -25.20
N ASP A 519 -1.43 -12.92 -25.25
CA ASP A 519 -2.65 -13.24 -26.00
C ASP A 519 -2.65 -12.74 -27.46
N GLY A 520 -1.53 -12.90 -28.17
CA GLY A 520 -1.39 -12.50 -29.58
C GLY A 520 -1.14 -11.00 -29.80
N TYR A 521 -1.00 -10.21 -28.74
CA TYR A 521 -0.62 -8.80 -28.80
C TYR A 521 0.80 -8.60 -28.27
N TYR A 522 1.50 -7.66 -28.90
CA TYR A 522 2.67 -6.99 -28.35
C TYR A 522 2.17 -5.74 -27.62
N TYR A 523 2.60 -5.53 -26.39
CA TYR A 523 2.31 -4.33 -25.61
C TYR A 523 3.56 -3.48 -25.52
N LEU A 524 3.38 -2.17 -25.59
CA LEU A 524 4.41 -1.18 -25.32
C LEU A 524 3.97 -0.35 -24.12
N SER A 525 4.73 -0.46 -23.04
CA SER A 525 4.63 0.36 -21.83
C SER A 525 5.59 1.54 -21.97
N THR A 526 5.15 2.77 -21.72
CA THR A 526 6.01 3.96 -21.68
C THR A 526 5.67 4.89 -20.53
N ALA A 527 6.68 5.32 -19.78
CA ALA A 527 6.54 6.40 -18.82
C ALA A 527 6.42 7.74 -19.56
N GLU A 528 5.47 8.59 -19.16
CA GLU A 528 5.26 9.90 -19.79
C GLU A 528 5.20 11.01 -18.74
N GLY A 529 5.49 12.25 -19.18
CA GLY A 529 5.41 13.46 -18.35
C GLY A 529 6.68 13.80 -17.55
N GLY A 530 7.68 12.91 -17.57
CA GLY A 530 8.91 12.99 -16.77
C GLY A 530 8.68 12.56 -15.32
N THR A 531 9.76 12.17 -14.61
CA THR A 531 9.70 11.57 -13.27
C THR A 531 9.26 12.50 -12.11
N ASP A 532 8.78 13.71 -12.41
CA ASP A 532 8.29 14.71 -11.44
C ASP A 532 6.75 14.64 -11.30
N GLU A 533 6.08 15.76 -11.00
CA GLU A 533 4.63 15.82 -10.71
C GLU A 533 3.75 15.32 -11.87
N GLY A 534 4.25 15.35 -13.10
CA GLY A 534 3.54 14.88 -14.29
C GLY A 534 3.69 13.39 -14.59
N HIS A 535 4.42 12.63 -13.76
CA HIS A 535 4.78 11.25 -14.04
C HIS A 535 3.57 10.32 -14.06
N GLN A 536 3.50 9.47 -15.08
CA GLN A 536 2.41 8.53 -15.33
C GLN A 536 2.85 7.43 -16.30
N GLN A 537 2.11 6.32 -16.36
CA GLN A 537 2.37 5.24 -17.32
C GLN A 537 1.31 5.18 -18.43
N TRP A 538 1.75 4.92 -19.65
CA TRP A 538 0.91 4.72 -20.82
C TRP A 538 1.15 3.35 -21.47
N ILE A 539 0.06 2.74 -21.93
CA ILE A 539 0.06 1.43 -22.60
C ILE A 539 -0.45 1.58 -24.03
N SER A 540 0.29 1.00 -24.97
CA SER A 540 -0.12 0.77 -26.35
C SER A 540 -0.01 -0.72 -26.70
N ARG A 541 -0.65 -1.17 -27.78
CA ARG A 541 -0.51 -2.56 -28.25
C ARG A 541 -0.43 -2.66 -29.77
N SER A 542 0.02 -3.80 -30.27
CA SER A 542 0.06 -4.13 -31.70
C SER A 542 -0.15 -5.62 -31.90
N THR A 543 -0.83 -6.00 -32.99
CA THR A 543 -0.91 -7.41 -33.44
C THR A 543 0.13 -7.75 -34.50
N VAL A 544 0.90 -6.76 -34.97
CA VAL A 544 1.82 -6.93 -36.10
C VAL A 544 3.21 -7.34 -35.65
N GLY A 545 3.72 -6.74 -34.57
CA GLY A 545 5.06 -7.01 -34.08
C GLY A 545 5.60 -5.92 -33.14
N PRO A 546 6.85 -6.09 -32.67
CA PRO A 546 7.52 -5.15 -31.75
C PRO A 546 7.91 -3.82 -32.40
N PHE A 547 7.68 -3.66 -33.70
CA PHE A 547 7.79 -2.40 -34.42
C PHE A 547 6.45 -1.66 -34.54
N GLY A 548 5.36 -2.18 -34.00
CA GLY A 548 4.02 -1.65 -34.25
C GLY A 548 3.53 -1.87 -35.69
N PRO A 549 2.53 -1.10 -36.18
CA PRO A 549 2.01 0.15 -35.60
C PRO A 549 1.35 -0.06 -34.24
N TRP A 550 1.46 0.95 -33.38
CA TRP A 550 0.97 0.92 -32.00
C TRP A 550 -0.44 1.54 -31.92
N GLU A 551 -1.41 0.76 -31.47
CA GLU A 551 -2.73 1.21 -31.01
C GLU A 551 -2.59 1.73 -29.59
N LEU A 552 -2.86 3.02 -29.37
CA LEU A 552 -2.83 3.62 -28.03
C LEU A 552 -4.06 3.18 -27.22
N GLY A 553 -3.85 2.73 -25.98
CA GLY A 553 -4.94 2.43 -25.05
C GLY A 553 -5.86 3.64 -24.87
N PRO A 554 -7.20 3.47 -24.92
CA PRO A 554 -8.12 4.59 -24.85
C PRO A 554 -7.98 5.41 -23.56
N LYS A 555 -7.99 6.74 -23.69
CA LYS A 555 -7.92 7.66 -22.55
C LYS A 555 -9.16 7.53 -21.67
N GLY A 556 -8.97 7.56 -20.37
CA GLY A 556 -10.06 7.52 -19.41
C GLY A 556 -10.71 6.15 -19.24
N SER A 557 -10.24 5.10 -19.94
CA SER A 557 -10.55 3.70 -19.62
C SER A 557 -9.31 2.84 -19.42
N ILE A 558 -8.24 3.06 -20.21
CA ILE A 558 -6.95 2.36 -20.06
C ILE A 558 -5.86 3.34 -19.63
N ASN A 559 -5.73 4.46 -20.34
CA ASN A 559 -4.65 5.43 -20.10
C ASN A 559 -5.11 6.69 -19.36
N PRO A 560 -4.26 7.28 -18.50
CA PRO A 560 -3.02 6.69 -18.00
C PRO A 560 -3.30 5.42 -17.18
N ALA A 561 -2.44 4.41 -17.32
CA ALA A 561 -2.58 3.14 -16.58
C ALA A 561 -2.31 3.34 -15.09
N ILE A 562 -1.41 4.27 -14.76
CA ILE A 562 -1.18 4.74 -13.40
C ILE A 562 -0.92 6.25 -13.43
N PHE A 563 -1.56 6.97 -12.51
CA PHE A 563 -1.32 8.38 -12.25
C PHE A 563 -1.93 8.74 -10.89
N ASN A 564 -1.11 9.16 -9.93
CA ASN A 564 -1.57 9.55 -8.60
C ASN A 564 -1.84 11.06 -8.46
N GLY A 565 -1.45 11.89 -9.44
CA GLY A 565 -1.63 13.34 -9.38
C GLY A 565 -1.00 13.96 -8.13
N ASP A 566 -1.77 14.79 -7.43
CA ASP A 566 -1.37 15.53 -6.24
C ASP A 566 -1.70 14.82 -4.92
N ASP A 567 -1.93 13.50 -4.94
CA ASP A 567 -2.22 12.70 -3.74
C ASP A 567 -1.19 12.97 -2.63
N PRO A 568 -1.61 13.21 -1.37
CA PRO A 568 -0.71 13.64 -0.30
C PRO A 568 0.16 12.49 0.27
N SER A 569 -0.11 11.24 -0.11
CA SER A 569 0.57 10.05 0.42
C SER A 569 1.58 9.47 -0.57
N ILE A 570 1.23 9.40 -1.85
CA ILE A 570 2.09 8.85 -2.92
C ILE A 570 1.92 9.68 -4.19
N ARG A 571 3.03 10.16 -4.76
CA ARG A 571 3.07 10.92 -6.02
C ARG A 571 4.07 10.36 -7.01
N ASN A 572 4.12 10.98 -8.19
CA ASN A 572 5.10 10.74 -9.25
C ASN A 572 5.15 9.27 -9.68
N THR A 573 3.99 8.61 -9.77
CA THR A 573 3.89 7.18 -10.07
C THR A 573 4.09 6.89 -11.56
N GLY A 574 5.02 6.01 -11.91
CA GLY A 574 5.35 5.69 -13.30
C GLY A 574 6.56 4.77 -13.41
N HIS A 575 7.15 4.69 -14.61
CA HIS A 575 8.29 3.81 -14.91
C HIS A 575 8.00 2.35 -14.51
N LEU A 576 6.88 1.84 -15.04
CA LEU A 576 6.24 0.61 -14.62
C LEU A 576 6.66 -0.59 -15.48
N ASP A 577 7.00 -1.70 -14.82
CA ASP A 577 7.17 -3.03 -15.40
C ASP A 577 6.06 -3.98 -14.89
N PHE A 578 5.72 -5.01 -15.68
CA PHE A 578 4.65 -5.96 -15.35
C PHE A 578 5.20 -7.34 -15.04
N ILE A 579 4.53 -8.05 -14.14
CA ILE A 579 4.84 -9.46 -13.87
C ILE A 579 3.59 -10.31 -13.70
N GLU A 580 3.63 -11.51 -14.25
CA GLU A 580 2.64 -12.56 -14.02
C GLU A 580 3.18 -13.57 -12.99
N THR A 581 2.36 -13.92 -12.01
CA THR A 581 2.66 -14.96 -11.01
C THR A 581 2.45 -16.38 -11.58
N PRO A 582 2.99 -17.43 -10.95
CA PRO A 582 2.69 -18.82 -11.34
C PRO A 582 1.19 -19.17 -11.33
N SER A 583 0.39 -18.45 -10.54
CA SER A 583 -1.07 -18.63 -10.50
C SER A 583 -1.83 -17.84 -11.57
N GLY A 584 -1.14 -17.16 -12.50
CA GLY A 584 -1.74 -16.34 -13.55
C GLY A 584 -2.26 -14.97 -13.08
N LYS A 585 -1.93 -14.54 -11.86
CA LYS A 585 -2.26 -13.19 -11.37
C LYS A 585 -1.23 -12.20 -11.89
N TRP A 586 -1.65 -10.98 -12.17
CA TRP A 586 -0.76 -9.95 -12.70
C TRP A 586 -0.54 -8.83 -11.68
N PHE A 587 0.69 -8.33 -11.65
CA PHE A 587 1.09 -7.19 -10.84
C PHE A 587 1.88 -6.20 -11.70
N ALA A 588 1.74 -4.93 -11.36
CA ALA A 588 2.56 -3.84 -11.84
C ALA A 588 3.53 -3.43 -10.73
N VAL A 589 4.80 -3.28 -11.08
CA VAL A 589 5.84 -2.75 -10.21
C VAL A 589 6.32 -1.43 -10.81
N PHE A 590 6.38 -0.37 -10.02
CA PHE A 590 6.61 0.99 -10.51
C PHE A 590 7.27 1.85 -9.44
N LEU A 591 7.88 2.96 -9.85
CA LEU A 591 8.41 3.92 -8.89
C LEU A 591 7.32 4.87 -8.41
N GLY A 592 7.53 5.45 -7.23
CA GLY A 592 6.72 6.54 -6.69
C GLY A 592 7.49 7.30 -5.61
N VAL A 593 6.88 8.35 -5.08
CA VAL A 593 7.48 9.19 -4.04
C VAL A 593 6.47 9.36 -2.90
N ARG A 594 6.92 9.20 -1.65
CA ARG A 594 6.15 9.63 -0.47
C ARG A 594 6.50 11.09 -0.12
N PRO A 595 5.71 12.09 -0.53
CA PRO A 595 6.02 13.50 -0.27
C PRO A 595 6.00 13.80 1.23
N GLN A 596 6.70 14.84 1.67
CA GLN A 596 6.72 15.32 3.05
C GLN A 596 6.36 16.81 3.14
N GLY A 597 5.81 17.25 4.27
CA GLY A 597 5.47 18.65 4.55
C GLY A 597 4.14 19.14 3.96
N LYS A 598 3.80 20.42 4.20
CA LYS A 598 2.47 21.01 3.93
C LYS A 598 2.30 21.56 2.51
N ASP A 599 3.41 21.87 1.83
CA ASP A 599 3.41 22.45 0.50
C ASP A 599 3.94 21.42 -0.50
N SER A 600 3.27 21.30 -1.65
CA SER A 600 3.56 20.31 -2.69
C SER A 600 4.95 20.42 -3.34
N GLU A 601 5.74 21.44 -2.99
CA GLU A 601 7.07 21.70 -3.54
C GLU A 601 8.19 20.81 -2.95
N LEU A 602 7.88 20.03 -1.92
CA LEU A 602 8.88 19.24 -1.19
C LEU A 602 9.17 17.90 -1.88
N ILE A 603 10.39 17.79 -2.43
CA ILE A 603 10.98 16.51 -2.83
C ILE A 603 11.15 15.65 -1.58
N SER A 604 10.76 14.37 -1.66
CA SER A 604 10.97 13.44 -0.56
C SER A 604 12.46 13.19 -0.33
N GLN A 605 12.91 13.28 0.91
CA GLN A 605 14.27 12.90 1.30
C GLN A 605 14.57 11.43 1.05
N LEU A 606 13.55 10.56 0.96
CA LEU A 606 13.75 9.15 0.64
C LEU A 606 14.01 8.92 -0.85
N GLY A 607 13.82 9.94 -1.68
CA GLY A 607 13.89 9.82 -3.13
C GLY A 607 12.69 9.09 -3.70
N ARG A 608 12.94 8.38 -4.81
CA ARG A 608 11.97 7.53 -5.49
C ARG A 608 12.10 6.10 -4.97
N GLU A 609 10.99 5.51 -4.55
CA GLU A 609 10.88 4.18 -3.93
C GLU A 609 10.12 3.23 -4.87
N THR A 610 10.15 1.92 -4.62
CA THR A 610 9.46 0.91 -5.45
C THR A 610 8.13 0.49 -4.84
N PHE A 611 7.07 0.54 -5.65
CA PHE A 611 5.68 0.24 -5.30
C PHE A 611 5.14 -0.89 -6.17
N MET A 612 4.07 -1.52 -5.70
CA MET A 612 3.37 -2.58 -6.43
C MET A 612 1.85 -2.37 -6.41
N SER A 613 1.17 -2.84 -7.45
CA SER A 613 -0.29 -2.87 -7.56
C SER A 613 -0.78 -4.11 -8.28
N PRO A 614 -1.94 -4.69 -7.91
CA PRO A 614 -2.58 -5.73 -8.72
C PRO A 614 -3.01 -5.18 -10.08
N VAL A 615 -3.09 -6.07 -11.07
CA VAL A 615 -3.50 -5.79 -12.45
C VAL A 615 -4.52 -6.83 -12.89
N GLU A 616 -5.64 -6.34 -13.41
CA GLU A 616 -6.66 -7.16 -14.07
C GLU A 616 -6.58 -6.97 -15.58
N TRP A 617 -6.97 -7.99 -16.36
CA TRP A 617 -7.01 -7.89 -17.82
C TRP A 617 -8.46 -7.88 -18.31
N ILE A 618 -8.89 -6.78 -18.92
CA ILE A 618 -10.24 -6.61 -19.47
C ILE A 618 -10.13 -6.28 -20.95
N ASP A 619 -10.77 -7.07 -21.81
CA ASP A 619 -10.77 -6.90 -23.28
C ASP A 619 -9.37 -6.76 -23.89
N GLY A 620 -8.40 -7.50 -23.34
CA GLY A 620 -7.00 -7.45 -23.78
C GLY A 620 -6.27 -6.16 -23.42
N TRP A 621 -6.65 -5.50 -22.33
CA TRP A 621 -5.93 -4.36 -21.76
C TRP A 621 -5.68 -4.54 -20.27
N PRO A 622 -4.49 -4.12 -19.76
CA PRO A 622 -4.20 -4.15 -18.34
C PRO A 622 -4.91 -2.99 -17.63
N ILE A 623 -5.59 -3.30 -16.53
CA ILE A 623 -6.27 -2.37 -15.63
C ILE A 623 -5.57 -2.44 -14.29
N VAL A 624 -4.73 -1.45 -13.99
CA VAL A 624 -4.00 -1.37 -12.72
C VAL A 624 -4.94 -0.88 -11.63
N ASN A 625 -4.97 -1.58 -10.49
CA ASN A 625 -5.72 -1.22 -9.28
C ASN A 625 -7.22 -0.88 -9.49
N ASN A 626 -7.88 -1.47 -10.48
CA ASN A 626 -9.25 -1.06 -10.85
C ASN A 626 -9.39 0.46 -11.05
N ARG A 627 -8.30 1.06 -11.54
CA ARG A 627 -8.12 2.50 -11.80
C ARG A 627 -8.27 3.40 -10.57
N GLN A 628 -8.20 2.82 -9.38
CA GLN A 628 -8.13 3.60 -8.16
C GLN A 628 -6.71 4.13 -7.96
N PRO A 629 -6.54 5.30 -7.30
CA PRO A 629 -5.24 5.79 -6.91
C PRO A 629 -4.45 4.74 -6.10
N ILE A 630 -3.13 4.72 -6.28
CA ILE A 630 -2.29 3.83 -5.49
C ILE A 630 -2.19 4.35 -4.06
N SER A 631 -2.38 3.47 -3.08
CA SER A 631 -2.27 3.77 -1.66
C SER A 631 -1.10 3.05 -0.99
N LEU A 632 -0.73 3.51 0.21
CA LEU A 632 0.29 2.85 1.05
C LEU A 632 -0.16 1.47 1.53
N GLN A 633 -1.47 1.24 1.58
CA GLN A 633 -2.04 -0.06 1.91
C GLN A 633 -2.99 -0.47 0.80
N MET A 634 -2.70 -1.60 0.19
CA MET A 634 -3.37 -2.09 -1.02
C MET A 634 -4.01 -3.45 -0.74
N GLN A 635 -5.04 -3.79 -1.52
CA GLN A 635 -5.70 -5.09 -1.46
C GLN A 635 -5.36 -5.91 -2.70
N ALA A 636 -4.92 -7.15 -2.52
CA ALA A 636 -4.69 -8.12 -3.57
C ALA A 636 -4.87 -9.56 -3.04
N GLU A 637 -5.56 -10.39 -3.81
CA GLU A 637 -5.86 -11.76 -3.41
C GLU A 637 -4.60 -12.61 -3.21
N GLY A 638 -4.50 -13.24 -2.04
CA GLY A 638 -3.39 -14.12 -1.68
C GLY A 638 -2.19 -13.37 -1.08
N MET A 639 -2.26 -12.05 -0.97
CA MET A 639 -1.24 -11.24 -0.29
C MET A 639 -1.52 -11.14 1.21
N GLN A 640 -0.49 -11.03 2.04
CA GLN A 640 -0.65 -10.86 3.49
C GLN A 640 0.09 -9.63 3.97
N LEU A 641 -0.44 -9.00 5.02
CA LEU A 641 0.12 -7.77 5.54
C LEU A 641 1.46 -8.10 6.19
N LEU A 642 2.54 -7.54 5.67
CA LEU A 642 3.82 -7.59 6.34
C LEU A 642 3.89 -6.44 7.35
N THR A 643 4.08 -6.80 8.62
CA THR A 643 4.54 -5.87 9.65
C THR A 643 6.06 -5.88 9.66
N GLN A 644 6.71 -4.88 9.07
CA GLN A 644 8.08 -4.56 9.50
C GLN A 644 8.57 -3.20 9.03
N ALA A 645 8.82 -2.31 9.99
CA ALA A 645 9.95 -1.41 9.86
C ALA A 645 11.21 -2.26 10.09
N GLN A 646 12.05 -2.40 9.07
CA GLN A 646 13.31 -3.12 9.21
C GLN A 646 14.38 -2.16 9.73
N SER A 647 14.79 -2.39 10.98
CA SER A 647 16.05 -1.83 11.48
C SER A 647 17.21 -2.64 10.90
N TRP A 648 18.35 -2.00 10.70
CA TRP A 648 19.54 -2.60 10.11
C TRP A 648 20.75 -2.32 11.00
N ARG A 649 21.64 -3.29 11.16
CA ARG A 649 22.85 -3.16 12.00
C ARG A 649 23.99 -3.99 11.44
N ASP A 650 25.17 -3.39 11.39
CA ASP A 650 26.42 -4.06 11.08
C ASP A 650 27.40 -3.92 12.25
N ASP A 651 27.77 -5.04 12.86
CA ASP A 651 28.78 -5.11 13.94
C ASP A 651 30.18 -5.45 13.39
N PHE A 652 30.36 -5.55 12.07
CA PHE A 652 31.66 -5.77 11.42
C PHE A 652 32.43 -7.01 11.90
N LYS A 653 31.70 -8.06 12.29
CA LYS A 653 32.27 -9.34 12.74
C LYS A 653 32.70 -10.26 11.60
N GLU A 654 32.10 -10.07 10.43
CA GLU A 654 32.37 -10.88 9.24
C GLU A 654 33.61 -10.40 8.49
N SER A 655 34.20 -11.27 7.68
CA SER A 655 35.41 -10.95 6.89
C SER A 655 35.15 -10.05 5.66
N THR A 656 33.89 -9.81 5.34
CA THR A 656 33.41 -8.97 4.22
C THR A 656 32.32 -8.03 4.71
N LEU A 657 32.21 -6.84 4.11
CA LEU A 657 31.10 -5.93 4.37
C LEU A 657 29.77 -6.62 4.07
N GLN A 658 28.75 -6.34 4.90
CA GLN A 658 27.39 -6.77 4.60
C GLN A 658 26.90 -6.15 3.27
N LEU A 659 25.96 -6.82 2.60
CA LEU A 659 25.29 -6.24 1.44
C LEU A 659 24.52 -4.98 1.85
N GLY A 660 24.49 -3.98 0.97
CA GLY A 660 23.82 -2.70 1.20
C GLY A 660 24.74 -1.54 1.57
N TRP A 661 26.04 -1.80 1.72
CA TRP A 661 27.08 -0.77 1.72
C TRP A 661 27.40 -0.30 0.29
N TYR A 662 27.45 1.02 0.12
CA TYR A 662 27.81 1.67 -1.14
C TYR A 662 29.00 2.61 -0.94
N HIS A 663 29.73 2.84 -2.01
CA HIS A 663 30.66 3.95 -2.19
C HIS A 663 30.01 4.98 -3.11
N LEU A 664 30.48 6.22 -2.98
CA LEU A 664 30.24 7.24 -3.99
C LEU A 664 31.21 7.02 -5.14
N ARG A 665 30.69 6.77 -6.35
CA ARG A 665 31.45 6.48 -7.58
C ARG A 665 32.26 5.18 -7.48
N THR A 666 33.02 4.83 -8.52
CA THR A 666 33.82 3.60 -8.54
C THR A 666 35.14 3.81 -7.78
N PRO A 667 35.36 3.16 -6.61
CA PRO A 667 36.57 3.37 -5.81
C PRO A 667 37.83 2.95 -6.58
N LEU A 668 38.88 3.77 -6.58
CA LEU A 668 40.13 3.45 -7.30
C LEU A 668 41.03 2.46 -6.56
N LYS A 669 40.84 2.33 -5.25
CA LYS A 669 41.53 1.39 -4.37
C LYS A 669 40.64 1.09 -3.17
N LYS A 670 40.91 0.01 -2.46
CA LYS A 670 40.29 -0.26 -1.17
C LYS A 670 40.78 0.76 -0.14
N ASP A 671 39.85 1.35 0.60
CA ASP A 671 40.08 2.38 1.61
C ASP A 671 39.50 2.01 2.99
N TYR A 672 39.23 0.72 3.19
CA TYR A 672 38.80 0.17 4.47
C TYR A 672 39.40 -1.21 4.75
N SER A 673 39.32 -1.65 6.00
CA SER A 673 39.74 -2.98 6.44
C SER A 673 38.85 -3.50 7.57
N LEU A 674 38.49 -4.79 7.49
CA LEU A 674 37.79 -5.54 8.56
C LEU A 674 38.74 -6.44 9.36
N SER A 675 40.01 -6.54 8.92
CA SER A 675 41.01 -7.44 9.52
C SER A 675 42.09 -6.72 10.31
N GLU A 676 42.28 -5.41 10.09
CA GLU A 676 43.27 -4.62 10.85
C GLU A 676 42.90 -4.52 12.33
N SER A 677 41.62 -4.32 12.61
CA SER A 677 41.05 -4.31 13.97
C SER A 677 39.85 -5.25 14.00
N PRO A 678 40.04 -6.54 14.32
CA PRO A 678 38.96 -7.53 14.31
C PRO A 678 37.75 -7.10 15.16
N GLY A 679 36.55 -7.19 14.59
CA GLY A 679 35.31 -6.71 15.22
C GLY A 679 35.06 -5.21 15.05
N CYS A 680 35.83 -4.53 14.20
CA CYS A 680 35.61 -3.15 13.80
C CYS A 680 35.81 -2.98 12.29
N LEU A 681 35.16 -1.97 11.73
CA LEU A 681 35.50 -1.44 10.42
C LEU A 681 36.53 -0.32 10.57
N THR A 682 37.70 -0.48 9.95
CA THR A 682 38.71 0.57 9.86
C THR A 682 38.58 1.31 8.54
N ILE A 683 38.40 2.63 8.54
CA ILE A 683 38.43 3.49 7.34
C ILE A 683 39.76 4.24 7.28
N TYR A 684 40.38 4.25 6.11
CA TYR A 684 41.59 5.02 5.79
C TYR A 684 41.21 6.31 5.08
N GLY A 685 41.19 7.43 5.79
CA GLY A 685 40.80 8.71 5.20
C GLY A 685 41.75 9.14 4.08
N ASN A 686 41.19 9.45 2.91
CA ASN A 686 41.98 9.95 1.78
C ASN A 686 42.11 11.49 1.83
N ALA A 687 42.85 12.07 0.87
CA ALA A 687 43.09 13.52 0.86
C ALA A 687 41.83 14.33 0.51
N TYR A 688 40.84 13.71 -0.13
CA TYR A 688 39.59 14.36 -0.50
C TYR A 688 38.63 14.38 0.68
N ARG A 689 37.98 15.53 0.84
CA ARG A 689 36.82 15.67 1.73
C ARG A 689 35.60 14.98 1.15
N ILE A 690 34.60 14.72 1.99
CA ILE A 690 33.35 14.08 1.57
C ILE A 690 32.60 14.84 0.48
N ASP A 691 32.76 16.17 0.41
CA ASP A 691 32.18 17.07 -0.61
C ASP A 691 33.05 17.21 -1.89
N GLY A 692 34.13 16.44 -1.98
CA GLY A 692 34.97 16.38 -3.17
C GLY A 692 34.29 15.69 -4.35
N SER A 693 34.66 16.11 -5.57
CA SER A 693 34.15 15.50 -6.82
C SER A 693 34.85 14.18 -7.20
N GLU A 694 35.83 13.72 -6.41
CA GLU A 694 36.49 12.40 -6.54
C GLU A 694 35.71 11.31 -5.76
N CYS A 695 36.34 10.20 -5.41
CA CYS A 695 35.81 9.13 -4.58
C CYS A 695 36.29 9.40 -3.14
N PRO A 696 35.50 10.07 -2.29
CA PRO A 696 35.85 10.25 -0.89
C PRO A 696 35.90 8.90 -0.17
N SER A 697 36.65 8.84 0.94
CA SER A 697 36.68 7.64 1.78
C SER A 697 35.47 7.58 2.68
N MET A 698 34.38 7.11 2.07
CA MET A 698 33.03 7.16 2.58
C MET A 698 32.27 5.90 2.17
N LEU A 699 31.61 5.28 3.14
CA LEU A 699 30.68 4.18 2.96
C LEU A 699 29.27 4.64 3.31
N LEU A 700 28.31 4.32 2.45
CA LEU A 700 26.94 4.82 2.49
C LEU A 700 25.93 3.69 2.61
N GLN A 701 24.80 4.00 3.25
CA GLN A 701 23.64 3.13 3.39
C GLN A 701 22.38 3.96 3.09
N LYS A 702 21.43 3.38 2.33
CA LYS A 702 20.19 4.06 1.92
C LYS A 702 19.26 4.32 3.11
N GLN A 703 18.81 5.55 3.30
CA GLN A 703 17.75 5.82 4.28
C GLN A 703 16.42 5.19 3.82
N THR A 704 15.82 4.33 4.65
CA THR A 704 14.60 3.56 4.32
C THR A 704 13.33 4.04 5.04
N GLY A 705 13.46 4.97 6.00
CA GLY A 705 12.34 5.48 6.78
C GLY A 705 12.52 6.95 7.14
N PHE A 706 11.41 7.66 7.35
CA PHE A 706 11.42 9.09 7.68
C PHE A 706 11.91 9.38 9.10
N SER A 707 11.61 8.48 10.04
CA SER A 707 11.88 8.66 11.46
C SER A 707 12.74 7.53 11.98
N GLY A 708 13.76 7.85 12.77
CA GLY A 708 14.65 6.85 13.36
C GLY A 708 15.97 7.43 13.86
N GLU A 709 16.85 6.56 14.32
CA GLU A 709 18.20 6.95 14.74
C GLU A 709 19.24 6.15 13.95
N TRP A 710 20.15 6.88 13.31
CA TRP A 710 21.41 6.34 12.78
C TRP A 710 22.50 6.52 13.83
N LYS A 711 23.17 5.44 14.21
CA LYS A 711 24.18 5.42 15.27
C LYS A 711 25.44 4.74 14.80
N THR A 712 26.58 5.28 15.22
CA THR A 712 27.85 4.60 15.10
C THR A 712 28.74 4.97 16.28
N ARG A 713 29.73 4.12 16.56
CA ARG A 713 30.71 4.36 17.61
C ARG A 713 32.10 4.37 17.01
N LEU A 714 32.79 5.48 17.22
CA LEU A 714 34.06 5.85 16.61
C LEU A 714 35.17 5.94 17.66
N SER A 715 36.26 5.22 17.40
CA SER A 715 37.56 5.45 18.05
C SER A 715 38.52 6.02 17.00
N PHE A 716 39.01 7.23 17.24
CA PHE A 716 39.87 7.96 16.32
C PHE A 716 40.71 8.99 17.06
N LEU A 717 42.03 9.01 16.81
CA LEU A 717 42.96 9.95 17.43
C LEU A 717 43.78 10.64 16.34
N PRO A 718 43.26 11.71 15.71
CA PRO A 718 43.94 12.39 14.63
C PRO A 718 45.19 13.15 15.13
N THR A 719 46.30 12.99 14.41
CA THR A 719 47.60 13.59 14.75
C THR A 719 47.87 14.91 14.02
N GLU A 720 47.34 15.08 12.81
CA GLU A 720 47.52 16.29 12.00
C GLU A 720 46.25 17.16 11.99
N ALA A 721 46.45 18.48 11.91
CA ALA A 721 45.39 19.47 11.82
C ALA A 721 44.41 19.18 10.67
N GLY A 722 43.12 19.25 10.96
CA GLY A 722 42.05 19.07 9.96
C GLY A 722 41.71 17.60 9.61
N HIS A 723 42.49 16.62 10.09
CA HIS A 723 42.10 15.21 9.97
C HIS A 723 40.82 14.93 10.74
N GLU A 724 39.86 14.26 10.09
CA GLU A 724 38.51 14.11 10.59
C GLU A 724 37.92 12.74 10.21
N ALA A 725 37.15 12.14 11.12
CA ALA A 725 36.34 10.97 10.84
C ALA A 725 34.98 11.08 11.55
N GLY A 726 33.93 10.52 10.96
CA GLY A 726 32.60 10.66 11.51
C GLY A 726 31.50 10.02 10.68
N THR A 727 30.30 10.57 10.83
CA THR A 727 29.07 10.14 10.16
C THR A 727 28.36 11.30 9.48
N ALA A 728 27.58 11.02 8.43
CA ALA A 728 26.83 12.03 7.70
C ALA A 728 25.42 11.57 7.30
N ILE A 729 24.53 12.53 7.12
CA ILE A 729 23.33 12.43 6.28
C ILE A 729 23.68 13.09 4.95
N TRP A 730 23.58 12.33 3.87
CA TRP A 730 24.12 12.64 2.56
C TRP A 730 23.02 12.67 1.50
N TRP A 731 22.98 13.75 0.72
CA TRP A 731 22.17 13.83 -0.50
C TRP A 731 23.06 14.02 -1.71
N SER A 732 23.99 14.97 -1.62
CA SER A 732 25.04 15.17 -2.60
C SER A 732 26.21 15.93 -2.00
N GLN A 733 27.26 16.10 -2.80
CA GLN A 733 28.39 16.96 -2.46
C GLN A 733 27.99 18.43 -2.22
N PHE A 734 26.83 18.87 -2.71
CA PHE A 734 26.31 20.22 -2.51
C PHE A 734 25.32 20.32 -1.34
N ALA A 735 24.93 19.19 -0.75
CA ALA A 735 23.82 19.10 0.18
C ALA A 735 24.02 17.93 1.13
N HIS A 736 24.50 18.19 2.34
CA HIS A 736 24.62 17.18 3.37
C HIS A 736 24.72 17.83 4.74
N ALA A 737 24.68 17.00 5.78
CA ALA A 737 25.17 17.37 7.10
C ALA A 737 26.02 16.25 7.67
N SER A 738 27.10 16.60 8.37
CA SER A 738 28.04 15.62 8.94
C SER A 738 28.41 16.00 10.36
N ILE A 739 28.70 15.00 11.19
CA ILE A 739 29.27 15.17 12.53
C ILE A 739 30.43 14.21 12.71
N GLY A 740 31.55 14.73 13.21
CA GLY A 740 32.79 13.95 13.31
C GLY A 740 33.75 14.49 14.37
N LEU A 741 34.76 13.67 14.67
CA LEU A 741 35.88 14.02 15.54
C LEU A 741 37.04 14.50 14.68
N ARG A 742 37.59 15.68 14.99
CA ARG A 742 38.60 16.39 14.20
C ARG A 742 39.75 16.89 15.10
N LYS A 743 40.99 16.93 14.58
CA LYS A 743 42.07 17.74 15.16
C LYS A 743 41.92 19.21 14.73
N PRO A 744 41.88 20.19 15.66
CA PRO A 744 41.73 21.61 15.29
C PRO A 744 42.69 22.05 14.17
N PHE A 745 42.21 22.95 13.29
CA PHE A 745 43.07 23.61 12.30
C PHE A 745 44.07 24.57 12.93
N ASP A 746 43.70 25.15 14.07
CA ASP A 746 44.55 26.03 14.86
C ASP A 746 45.53 25.16 15.67
N GLU A 747 46.79 25.12 15.23
CA GLU A 747 47.85 24.32 15.86
C GLU A 747 48.14 24.73 17.31
N GLU A 748 47.75 25.94 17.72
CA GLU A 748 47.89 26.40 19.10
C GLU A 748 46.81 25.83 20.04
N LYS A 749 45.73 25.25 19.48
CA LYS A 749 44.68 24.60 20.28
C LYS A 749 45.05 23.15 20.60
N ASP A 750 45.31 22.90 21.87
CA ASP A 750 45.36 21.56 22.43
C ASP A 750 43.97 20.92 22.48
N GLY A 751 43.88 19.62 22.23
CA GLY A 751 42.62 18.88 22.26
C GLY A 751 42.14 18.35 20.91
N LEU A 752 40.88 17.91 20.92
CA LEU A 752 40.10 17.43 19.78
C LEU A 752 38.79 18.23 19.68
N GLU A 753 38.15 18.19 18.52
CA GLU A 753 36.88 18.88 18.27
C GLU A 753 35.83 17.87 17.82
N ILE A 754 34.61 17.93 18.37
CA ILE A 754 33.44 17.46 17.65
C ILE A 754 32.97 18.60 16.76
N VAL A 755 32.82 18.30 15.48
CA VAL A 755 32.43 19.28 14.47
C VAL A 755 31.17 18.79 13.81
N ALA A 756 30.10 19.57 13.88
CA ALA A 756 28.94 19.39 13.02
C ALA A 756 29.01 20.40 11.86
N ARG A 757 28.92 19.90 10.62
CA ARG A 757 28.84 20.69 9.39
C ARG A 757 27.46 20.52 8.79
N CYS A 758 26.70 21.61 8.64
CA CYS A 758 25.38 21.60 8.01
C CYS A 758 25.35 22.56 6.82
N TYR A 759 24.78 22.13 5.69
CA TYR A 759 24.46 23.03 4.59
C TYR A 759 23.44 24.08 5.01
N ASP A 760 23.69 25.35 4.67
CA ASP A 760 22.78 26.47 4.87
C ASP A 760 22.30 27.03 3.52
N GLU A 761 21.01 26.89 3.25
CA GLU A 761 20.37 27.40 2.04
C GLU A 761 20.52 28.91 1.85
N LYS A 762 20.60 29.68 2.94
CA LYS A 762 20.65 31.15 2.85
C LYS A 762 21.96 31.66 2.30
N ASP A 763 23.05 31.00 2.66
CA ASP A 763 24.41 31.40 2.31
C ASP A 763 24.97 30.58 1.13
N ASP A 764 24.25 29.54 0.66
CA ASP A 764 24.72 28.53 -0.32
C ASP A 764 26.09 27.95 0.07
N ASP A 765 26.29 27.71 1.38
CA ASP A 765 27.55 27.27 1.99
C ASP A 765 27.30 26.41 3.24
N PHE A 766 28.37 25.83 3.80
CA PHE A 766 28.32 25.01 5.02
C PHE A 766 28.67 25.82 6.27
N LYS A 767 27.90 25.60 7.35
CA LYS A 767 28.18 26.13 8.68
C LYS A 767 28.77 25.07 9.59
N GLU A 768 29.84 25.44 10.30
CA GLU A 768 30.47 24.62 11.33
C GLU A 768 29.99 24.99 12.73
N PHE A 769 29.66 23.97 13.52
CA PHE A 769 29.40 24.06 14.95
C PHE A 769 30.42 23.18 15.67
N ILE A 770 31.16 23.76 16.61
CA ILE A 770 32.33 23.11 17.22
C ILE A 770 32.11 22.94 18.72
N TYR A 771 32.40 21.73 19.22
CA TYR A 771 32.49 21.41 20.63
C TYR A 771 33.91 20.94 20.96
N GLN A 772 34.56 21.57 21.94
CA GLN A 772 35.94 21.26 22.33
C GLN A 772 36.00 20.06 23.27
N LEU A 773 36.94 19.15 23.04
CA LEU A 773 37.21 17.96 23.84
C LEU A 773 38.67 17.91 24.29
N PRO A 774 38.97 17.34 25.48
CA PRO A 774 40.34 17.12 25.90
C PRO A 774 41.05 16.12 24.97
N LEU A 775 42.39 16.23 24.85
CA LEU A 775 43.21 15.29 24.09
C LEU A 775 43.34 13.98 24.87
N LYS A 776 42.36 13.11 24.73
CA LYS A 776 42.30 11.78 25.34
C LYS A 776 41.89 10.78 24.24
N ASP A 777 42.53 9.61 24.23
CA ASP A 777 42.02 8.49 23.46
C ASP A 777 40.68 8.08 24.07
N GLN A 778 39.60 8.42 23.38
CA GLN A 778 38.24 8.26 23.87
C GLN A 778 37.34 7.88 22.71
N THR A 779 36.34 7.06 23.05
CA THR A 779 35.37 6.57 22.08
C THR A 779 34.16 7.49 22.08
N ILE A 780 33.71 7.86 20.88
CA ILE A 780 32.59 8.79 20.67
C ILE A 780 31.46 8.02 20.00
N GLU A 781 30.26 8.11 20.56
CA GLU A 781 29.05 7.69 19.86
C GLU A 781 28.49 8.88 19.09
N LEU A 782 28.32 8.70 17.78
CA LEU A 782 27.76 9.71 16.87
C LEU A 782 26.36 9.27 16.46
N ILE A 783 25.41 10.20 16.54
CA ILE A 783 23.97 9.93 16.36
C ILE A 783 23.40 10.95 15.40
N ILE A 784 22.71 10.48 14.36
CA ILE A 784 21.82 11.30 13.54
C ILE A 784 20.39 10.87 13.84
N ARG A 785 19.60 11.79 14.41
CA ARG A 785 18.16 11.57 14.59
C ARG A 785 17.45 12.08 13.36
N ALA A 786 16.78 11.20 12.64
CA ALA A 786 15.95 11.54 11.50
C ALA A 786 14.51 11.76 11.94
N HIS A 787 13.93 12.85 11.47
CA HIS A 787 12.52 13.19 11.57
C HIS A 787 11.95 13.42 10.16
N PRO A 788 10.61 13.44 9.99
CA PRO A 788 10.00 13.66 8.69
C PRO A 788 10.42 14.97 7.99
N THR A 789 10.76 16.01 8.75
CA THR A 789 11.08 17.34 8.22
C THR A 789 12.50 17.84 8.53
N GLU A 790 13.30 17.09 9.29
CA GLU A 790 14.61 17.54 9.75
C GLU A 790 15.49 16.41 10.28
N TYR A 791 16.76 16.72 10.46
CA TYR A 791 17.76 15.85 11.08
C TYR A 791 18.50 16.59 12.19
N GLU A 792 18.73 15.91 13.31
CA GLU A 792 19.57 16.39 14.41
C GLU A 792 20.91 15.63 14.44
N LEU A 793 22.00 16.36 14.60
CA LEU A 793 23.34 15.81 14.72
C LEU A 793 23.79 15.87 16.17
N CYS A 794 23.97 14.70 16.77
CA CYS A 794 24.23 14.52 18.19
C CYS A 794 25.48 13.66 18.43
N PHE A 795 26.11 13.83 19.58
CA PHE A 795 27.19 12.95 20.02
C PHE A 795 27.13 12.67 21.53
N SER A 796 27.77 11.60 21.97
CA SER A 796 28.09 11.37 23.39
C SER A 796 29.49 10.78 23.55
N VAL A 797 30.12 11.07 24.69
CA VAL A 797 31.40 10.47 25.08
C VAL A 797 31.12 9.15 25.78
N VAL A 798 31.85 8.10 25.41
CA VAL A 798 31.70 6.74 25.95
C VAL A 798 32.87 6.43 26.88
N GLU A 799 32.59 6.00 28.10
CA GLU A 799 33.58 5.43 29.03
C GLU A 799 33.12 4.03 29.48
N GLU A 800 34.04 3.06 29.55
CA GLU A 800 33.75 1.66 29.96
C GLU A 800 32.57 1.01 29.20
N ASN A 801 32.44 1.27 27.89
CA ASN A 801 31.35 0.79 27.03
C ASN A 801 29.94 1.32 27.38
N GLN A 802 29.84 2.38 28.18
CA GLN A 802 28.58 3.06 28.49
C GLN A 802 28.66 4.55 28.14
N SER A 803 27.57 5.08 27.58
CA SER A 803 27.43 6.54 27.40
C SER A 803 27.32 7.18 28.78
N ILE A 804 28.28 8.04 29.13
CA ILE A 804 28.32 8.68 30.46
C ILE A 804 27.44 9.94 30.55
N SER A 805 26.91 10.41 29.43
CA SER A 805 26.04 11.59 29.35
C SER A 805 24.90 11.40 28.35
N SER A 806 23.84 12.19 28.51
CA SER A 806 22.81 12.34 27.49
C SER A 806 23.43 12.91 26.20
N PRO A 807 23.01 12.43 25.00
CA PRO A 807 23.55 12.94 23.74
C PRO A 807 23.42 14.45 23.62
N VAL A 808 24.52 15.11 23.28
CA VAL A 808 24.60 16.56 23.05
C VAL A 808 24.28 16.84 21.59
N LYS A 809 23.22 17.62 21.33
CA LYS A 809 22.90 18.13 20.00
C LYS A 809 23.85 19.27 19.63
N LEU A 810 24.53 19.13 18.49
CA LEU A 810 25.51 20.12 18.01
C LEU A 810 25.08 20.78 16.70
N GLY A 811 24.33 20.07 15.85
CA GLY A 811 23.86 20.58 14.56
C GLY A 811 22.44 20.15 14.23
N GLN A 812 21.84 20.82 13.24
CA GLN A 812 20.53 20.51 12.70
C GLN A 812 20.46 20.95 11.23
N ILE A 813 19.73 20.19 10.42
CA ILE A 813 19.42 20.53 9.02
C ILE A 813 17.97 20.15 8.71
N SER A 814 17.25 20.97 7.96
CA SER A 814 15.91 20.61 7.49
C SER A 814 16.00 19.61 6.32
N SER A 815 15.00 18.76 6.15
CA SER A 815 14.92 17.90 4.95
C SER A 815 14.82 18.74 3.68
N THR A 816 14.21 19.93 3.74
CA THR A 816 14.10 20.87 2.63
C THR A 816 15.46 21.36 2.15
N ALA A 817 16.35 21.72 3.08
CA ALA A 817 17.72 22.13 2.81
C ALA A 817 18.52 21.03 2.12
N LEU A 818 18.26 19.79 2.49
CA LEU A 818 18.86 18.64 1.85
C LEU A 818 18.37 18.48 0.40
N THR A 819 17.05 18.53 0.20
CA THR A 819 16.40 18.18 -1.08
C THR A 819 16.21 19.35 -2.06
N HIS A 820 16.64 20.56 -1.71
CA HIS A 820 16.50 21.74 -2.55
C HIS A 820 17.06 21.54 -3.97
N ARG A 821 16.31 21.92 -5.02
CA ARG A 821 16.75 21.76 -6.41
C ARG A 821 17.83 22.78 -6.77
N ARG A 822 19.10 22.35 -6.77
CA ARG A 822 20.25 23.19 -7.18
C ARG A 822 20.50 23.05 -8.67
N SER A 823 19.76 23.82 -9.46
CA SER A 823 19.83 23.64 -10.91
C SER A 823 21.19 23.95 -11.51
N GLY A 824 21.64 23.11 -12.43
CA GLY A 824 22.97 23.23 -13.06
C GLY A 824 24.10 22.66 -12.22
N LYS A 825 23.85 22.36 -10.92
CA LYS A 825 24.77 21.63 -10.04
C LYS A 825 24.40 20.14 -9.94
N GLU A 826 23.11 19.83 -9.82
CA GLU A 826 22.61 18.45 -9.66
C GLU A 826 21.19 18.27 -10.19
N SER A 827 20.74 17.01 -10.26
CA SER A 827 19.34 16.60 -10.42
C SER A 827 18.89 15.79 -9.20
N PRO A 828 17.60 15.78 -8.82
CA PRO A 828 17.12 15.08 -7.63
C PRO A 828 16.63 13.66 -7.94
N ASN A 829 17.45 12.82 -8.57
CA ASN A 829 17.03 11.48 -9.00
C ASN A 829 17.37 10.36 -7.99
N THR A 830 18.13 10.71 -6.94
CA THR A 830 18.61 9.83 -5.88
C THR A 830 17.72 9.95 -4.63
N GLY A 831 18.26 9.62 -3.46
CA GLY A 831 17.62 9.84 -2.16
C GLY A 831 18.69 9.95 -1.06
N ALA A 832 18.27 10.27 0.16
CA ALA A 832 19.17 10.45 1.28
C ALA A 832 19.83 9.12 1.69
N HIS A 833 21.10 9.23 2.07
CA HIS A 833 21.91 8.12 2.58
C HIS A 833 22.50 8.53 3.92
N PHE A 834 22.63 7.57 4.83
CA PHE A 834 23.57 7.72 5.93
C PHE A 834 24.95 7.29 5.46
N ALA A 835 25.99 7.87 6.05
CA ALA A 835 27.36 7.53 5.71
C ALA A 835 28.26 7.53 6.94
N ILE A 836 29.32 6.73 6.88
CA ILE A 836 30.51 6.87 7.72
C ILE A 836 31.70 7.21 6.83
N TYR A 837 32.63 8.02 7.34
CA TYR A 837 33.74 8.53 6.54
C TYR A 837 34.99 8.78 7.36
N GLY A 838 36.12 8.86 6.65
CA GLY A 838 37.38 9.44 7.11
C GLY A 838 37.95 10.35 6.03
N GLN A 839 38.52 11.49 6.42
CA GLN A 839 39.06 12.48 5.49
C GLN A 839 40.28 13.20 6.07
N GLY A 840 41.21 13.54 5.18
CA GLY A 840 42.31 14.46 5.45
C GLY A 840 41.96 15.91 5.08
N ALA A 841 42.99 16.71 4.88
CA ALA A 841 42.88 18.15 4.66
C ALA A 841 43.30 18.59 3.23
N TYR A 842 42.72 18.02 2.17
CA TYR A 842 43.02 18.29 0.74
C TYR A 842 44.45 17.99 0.27
N ASP A 843 45.48 18.56 0.90
CA ASP A 843 46.90 18.39 0.53
C ASP A 843 47.53 17.12 1.12
N LYS A 844 46.96 16.60 2.22
CA LYS A 844 47.43 15.42 2.95
C LYS A 844 46.30 14.39 3.14
N PRO A 845 46.55 13.08 2.92
CA PRO A 845 45.64 12.03 3.34
C PRO A 845 45.65 11.90 4.87
N CYS A 846 44.57 11.35 5.43
CA CYS A 846 44.52 11.03 6.85
C CYS A 846 45.41 9.81 7.14
N PHE A 847 46.43 9.98 7.97
CA PHE A 847 47.35 8.90 8.35
C PHE A 847 46.80 8.01 9.46
N ASP A 848 45.89 8.56 10.26
CA ASP A 848 45.33 7.89 11.43
C ASP A 848 44.10 7.06 11.03
N PRO A 849 44.05 5.76 11.35
CA PRO A 849 42.89 4.92 11.03
C PRO A 849 41.69 5.28 11.91
N ALA A 850 40.53 5.47 11.29
CA ALA A 850 39.26 5.64 12.00
C ALA A 850 38.58 4.29 12.19
N ARG A 851 38.30 3.91 13.44
CA ARG A 851 37.72 2.60 13.78
C ARG A 851 36.26 2.74 14.21
N PHE A 852 35.38 2.02 13.53
CA PHE A 852 33.95 1.98 13.81
C PHE A 852 33.59 0.61 14.39
N GLU A 853 33.06 0.58 15.62
CA GLU A 853 32.67 -0.68 16.29
C GLU A 853 31.38 -1.27 15.72
N PHE A 854 30.42 -0.40 15.38
CA PHE A 854 29.17 -0.79 14.75
C PHE A 854 28.57 0.38 14.00
N VAL A 855 27.62 0.06 13.14
CA VAL A 855 26.68 1.03 12.56
C VAL A 855 25.27 0.47 12.66
N GLU A 856 24.30 1.31 13.01
CA GLU A 856 22.92 0.91 13.22
C GLU A 856 21.94 1.97 12.69
N TRP A 857 20.92 1.52 11.96
CA TRP A 857 19.76 2.30 11.57
C TRP A 857 18.50 1.69 12.21
N ASN A 858 17.97 2.38 13.23
CA ASN A 858 16.74 1.96 13.89
C ASN A 858 15.57 2.81 13.40
N VAL A 859 14.72 2.24 12.54
CA VAL A 859 13.52 2.90 12.05
C VAL A 859 12.47 2.94 13.16
N SER A 860 11.92 4.13 13.44
CA SER A 860 10.82 4.28 14.38
C SER A 860 9.48 3.92 13.73
N THR A 861 8.69 3.07 14.39
CA THR A 861 7.33 2.70 13.98
C THR A 861 6.25 3.63 14.52
N THR A 862 6.60 4.59 15.39
CA THR A 862 5.62 5.53 15.94
C THR A 862 5.41 6.67 14.97
N HIS A 863 4.27 6.67 14.27
CA HIS A 863 3.73 7.86 13.62
C HIS A 863 3.36 8.88 14.70
N ASN A 864 4.29 9.77 15.06
CA ASN A 864 3.98 10.95 15.85
C ASN A 864 3.51 12.08 14.94
#